data_AF-A0A8X7VLG5-F1
#
_entry.id   AF-A0A8X7VLG5-F1
#
_cell.length_a   1.000
_cell.length_b   1.000
_cell.length_c   1.000
_cell.angle_alpha   90.00
_cell.angle_beta   90.00
_cell.angle_gamma   90.00
#
_symmetry.space_group_name_H-M   'P 1'
#
loop_
_entity.id
_entity.type
_entity.pdbx_description
1 polymer ?
#
loop_
_entity_poly.entity_id
_entity_poly.type
_entity_poly.pdbx_seq_one_letter_code
_entity_poly.pdbx_strand_id
1 'polypeptide(L)'
;MEGSSSSSLTSKSDGEVEEMLDRMLTRLALCDDSKLEALVSKLLPLTISSLSSQSPAVRNKVLEILSHVNKRVKHHHEIGLPLVELWKLYTDPAASPMVRNFAIVYVEMAFERAPAKEREDIAPKTLENVSKFPQQHQEIILRIAIKVVIGECHASQISDDVAVKYRSLIASQDKEIFLDFCLHMLLYQSPPQGGGSPPGLSVFQVNRITGKQELKGDMLTKRKLGILNVIGTMDLPGESVYPLYIAASVDSQEPVAKRGEELLKKRASSTNLDDPKLIKRLFLLFNGTTATEHAAPEHSVAPGNIALKMKLMSGFCRSIAAANSFPATLQCIFGCMYGIGTTLRLKQMGMEFTVWVFKHGKIDQLKLMGPVILNAILKMLDGFTGSEADALSRETKTFSFQAIGLIAQRLPQLFREKTEMAVRLFNALKLETQSLRSTIQEAIISLAAAYKDSPENILKDLEVLLLENSLAEQNEARFCALRWATSLYNSQHCPSLYICMLSAADQKLDIRELALEGLFLKEEGRSIVSNHDHKYPKFVEMLEYILKQQPKLWRRTIPKQLGVNFCIQPKGCVCYWNIPLHSKALLNYMLVLPRHWFQLAPIFRRRLLSHTDLSTRESAARLLGMASCALSDSESCSLLSELIASVSQPPQKLRFEAHHGGLCAVGYVSAHCSYRIPTTAPLASVAMEALGHIGICGPLPLLVNDSSPGIQVLEVLQEKLSKLLSGDDIKSVQKIALSLGHICSHEMSSSHLKIALDLLFSLSRSKAEEILFAAGEALSFLWGGVPVTADMILKTNYTSLSTDSNFLMREVKSLSNKLADAKTGDEDSHVTTRETISGKLFDTLLYSSRKDERCAGTVWMLSLIMYCGQHPSIQQMLPKIQEAFSHLLGDQNELTQELASQGMSIVYELGDSSMKQSLVDALVNTLTGTSKRKRAIKRLKCFKRALSVRVPVEERLARTRSFDAMAHIWKALIQDPKKAVDEHLNHIFDDLLVQCGSRLWRSREASCLALADIIQGRKFDQVGEHLKRLWIAAFRAMDDIKETVRNAEGIMSKVSSVRKASIAVVMKLAKGAGVALRPHLSDLVCCMLESLSSLEDQGLNYVELHAANIGIETEKLENLRISISKGSPMWETLDLCINIVDTESLEQLIPRLTQLVRGGVGLNTRSVVENLLFVKN
;
A
#
# COMPACT_ATOMS: atom_id res chain seq x y z
N MET A 1 -74.54 -43.68 -5.39
CA MET A 1 -74.38 -44.88 -6.23
C MET A 1 -74.79 -44.48 -7.63
N GLU A 2 -73.87 -43.89 -8.41
CA GLU A 2 -74.22 -43.37 -9.73
C GLU A 2 -73.04 -43.59 -10.68
N GLY A 3 -73.25 -44.52 -11.60
CA GLY A 3 -72.45 -44.70 -12.81
C GLY A 3 -73.38 -44.61 -14.02
N SER A 4 -72.82 -44.12 -15.12
CA SER A 4 -73.39 -43.98 -16.48
C SER A 4 -74.15 -42.69 -16.80
N SER A 5 -73.48 -41.78 -17.53
CA SER A 5 -74.03 -41.06 -18.71
C SER A 5 -73.05 -40.00 -19.23
N SER A 6 -71.92 -40.38 -19.84
CA SER A 6 -71.01 -39.42 -20.50
C SER A 6 -70.63 -39.78 -21.95
N SER A 7 -71.50 -40.51 -22.66
CA SER A 7 -71.25 -40.88 -24.07
C SER A 7 -72.51 -40.73 -24.95
N SER A 8 -73.00 -39.51 -25.19
CA SER A 8 -74.05 -39.27 -26.21
C SER A 8 -74.22 -37.79 -26.62
N LEU A 9 -73.20 -37.16 -27.23
CA LEU A 9 -73.32 -35.79 -27.75
C LEU A 9 -72.96 -35.62 -29.24
N THR A 10 -72.75 -36.69 -30.00
CA THR A 10 -72.31 -36.60 -31.40
C THR A 10 -73.42 -36.73 -32.46
N SER A 11 -74.72 -36.59 -32.14
CA SER A 11 -75.77 -36.61 -33.17
C SER A 11 -77.09 -35.95 -32.76
N LYS A 12 -77.06 -34.73 -32.21
CA LYS A 12 -78.29 -33.94 -31.97
C LYS A 12 -78.46 -32.91 -33.09
N SER A 13 -79.67 -32.74 -33.59
CA SER A 13 -79.99 -31.72 -34.60
C SER A 13 -79.91 -30.32 -33.99
N ASP A 14 -79.57 -29.29 -34.78
CA ASP A 14 -79.43 -27.90 -34.26
C ASP A 14 -80.70 -27.40 -33.55
N GLY A 15 -81.89 -27.89 -33.95
CA GLY A 15 -83.16 -27.58 -33.28
C GLY A 15 -83.33 -28.25 -31.90
N GLU A 16 -82.82 -29.48 -31.72
CA GLU A 16 -82.81 -30.15 -30.41
C GLU A 16 -81.83 -29.49 -29.44
N VAL A 17 -80.70 -28.96 -29.96
CA VAL A 17 -79.73 -28.20 -29.18
C VAL A 17 -80.33 -26.87 -28.73
N GLU A 18 -81.06 -26.19 -29.61
CA GLU A 18 -81.76 -24.94 -29.29
C GLU A 18 -82.84 -25.15 -28.21
N GLU A 19 -83.69 -26.18 -28.33
CA GLU A 19 -84.73 -26.47 -27.34
C GLU A 19 -84.13 -26.85 -25.97
N MET A 20 -83.01 -27.57 -25.97
CA MET A 20 -82.26 -27.89 -24.76
C MET A 20 -81.70 -26.62 -24.09
N LEU A 21 -81.16 -25.68 -24.87
CA LEU A 21 -80.65 -24.40 -24.38
C LEU A 21 -81.79 -23.52 -23.82
N ASP A 22 -82.97 -23.53 -24.45
CA ASP A 22 -84.16 -22.83 -23.95
C ASP A 22 -84.61 -23.36 -22.59
N ARG A 23 -84.72 -24.69 -22.45
CA ARG A 23 -85.03 -25.33 -21.17
C ARG A 23 -83.99 -24.98 -20.10
N MET A 24 -82.72 -24.89 -20.48
CA MET A 24 -81.64 -24.48 -19.60
C MET A 24 -81.70 -23.00 -19.20
N LEU A 25 -82.09 -22.11 -20.12
CA LEU A 25 -82.31 -20.70 -19.82
C LEU A 25 -83.48 -20.51 -18.84
N THR A 26 -84.59 -21.25 -19.01
CA THR A 26 -85.70 -21.24 -18.06
C THR A 26 -85.27 -21.74 -16.68
N ARG A 27 -84.47 -22.81 -16.62
CA ARG A 27 -83.90 -23.30 -15.35
C ARG A 27 -82.97 -22.28 -14.69
N LEU A 28 -82.17 -21.56 -15.47
CA LEU A 28 -81.32 -20.48 -14.97
C LEU A 28 -82.15 -19.31 -14.43
N ALA A 29 -83.28 -18.97 -15.05
CA ALA A 29 -84.17 -17.91 -14.60
C ALA A 29 -84.90 -18.27 -13.28
N LEU A 30 -85.27 -19.54 -13.10
CA LEU A 30 -86.00 -20.04 -11.92
C LEU A 30 -85.10 -20.54 -10.78
N CYS A 31 -83.78 -20.51 -10.93
CA CYS A 31 -82.84 -21.03 -9.93
C CYS A 31 -82.58 -20.01 -8.82
N ASP A 32 -82.75 -20.42 -7.56
CA ASP A 32 -82.32 -19.65 -6.39
C ASP A 32 -80.79 -19.53 -6.32
N ASP A 33 -80.28 -18.47 -5.69
CA ASP A 33 -78.83 -18.19 -5.60
C ASP A 33 -78.05 -19.33 -4.88
N SER A 34 -78.67 -20.03 -3.93
CA SER A 34 -78.05 -21.15 -3.20
C SER A 34 -77.78 -22.39 -4.05
N LYS A 35 -78.47 -22.54 -5.19
CA LYS A 35 -78.31 -23.67 -6.13
C LYS A 35 -77.63 -23.24 -7.43
N LEU A 36 -77.32 -21.95 -7.56
CA LEU A 36 -76.79 -21.36 -8.79
C LEU A 36 -75.42 -21.94 -9.15
N GLU A 37 -74.54 -22.18 -8.17
CA GLU A 37 -73.21 -22.77 -8.41
C GLU A 37 -73.28 -24.17 -9.04
N ALA A 38 -74.13 -25.05 -8.51
CA ALA A 38 -74.29 -26.41 -9.02
C ALA A 38 -74.90 -26.44 -10.44
N LEU A 39 -75.80 -25.50 -10.73
CA LEU A 39 -76.39 -25.35 -12.06
C LEU A 39 -75.37 -24.79 -13.06
N VAL A 40 -74.67 -23.70 -12.69
CA VAL A 40 -73.66 -23.05 -13.54
C VAL A 40 -72.49 -23.99 -13.85
N SER A 41 -72.08 -24.82 -12.89
CA SER A 41 -71.02 -25.82 -13.08
C SER A 41 -71.30 -26.79 -14.23
N LYS A 42 -72.57 -27.18 -14.45
CA LYS A 42 -72.97 -28.05 -15.56
C LYS A 42 -73.34 -27.25 -16.82
N LEU A 43 -73.94 -26.08 -16.64
CA LEU A 43 -74.47 -25.25 -17.72
C LEU A 43 -73.36 -24.59 -18.55
N LEU A 44 -72.34 -24.03 -17.91
CA LEU A 44 -71.31 -23.22 -18.57
C LEU A 44 -70.50 -24.01 -19.61
N PRO A 45 -69.99 -25.22 -19.30
CA PRO A 45 -69.21 -26.01 -20.26
C PRO A 45 -70.08 -26.43 -21.46
N LEU A 46 -71.33 -26.84 -21.21
CA LEU A 46 -72.27 -27.25 -22.24
C LEU A 46 -72.66 -26.10 -23.17
N THR A 47 -72.98 -24.92 -22.61
CA THR A 47 -73.34 -23.73 -23.40
C THR A 47 -72.17 -23.22 -24.24
N ILE A 48 -70.96 -23.13 -23.67
CA ILE A 48 -69.76 -22.72 -24.41
C ILE A 48 -69.42 -23.70 -25.54
N SER A 49 -69.52 -25.02 -25.31
CA SER A 49 -69.26 -26.02 -26.35
C SER A 49 -70.24 -25.91 -27.54
N SER A 50 -71.48 -25.47 -27.28
CA SER A 50 -72.53 -25.30 -28.29
C SER A 50 -72.27 -24.12 -29.25
N LEU A 51 -71.32 -23.22 -28.95
CA LEU A 51 -70.86 -22.17 -29.88
C LEU A 51 -70.18 -22.72 -31.14
N SER A 52 -69.82 -24.01 -31.13
CA SER A 52 -69.31 -24.69 -32.32
C SER A 52 -70.37 -24.93 -33.40
N SER A 53 -71.67 -24.88 -33.06
CA SER A 53 -72.77 -25.00 -34.04
C SER A 53 -72.73 -23.87 -35.07
N GLN A 54 -73.14 -24.17 -36.31
CA GLN A 54 -73.23 -23.19 -37.40
C GLN A 54 -74.57 -22.42 -37.40
N SER A 55 -75.56 -22.85 -36.60
CA SER A 55 -76.86 -22.18 -36.50
C SER A 55 -76.76 -20.83 -35.77
N PRO A 56 -77.18 -19.70 -36.39
CA PRO A 56 -77.26 -18.40 -35.74
C PRO A 56 -78.21 -18.39 -34.53
N ALA A 57 -79.29 -19.18 -34.59
CA ALA A 57 -80.29 -19.27 -33.52
C ALA A 57 -79.66 -19.85 -32.23
N VAL A 58 -78.94 -20.97 -32.37
CA VAL A 58 -78.18 -21.61 -31.28
C VAL A 58 -77.14 -20.63 -30.71
N ARG A 59 -76.38 -19.92 -31.55
CA ARG A 59 -75.36 -18.95 -31.08
C ARG A 59 -75.97 -17.78 -30.31
N ASN A 60 -77.06 -17.20 -30.82
CA ASN A 60 -77.75 -16.10 -30.14
C ASN A 60 -78.28 -16.54 -28.78
N LYS A 61 -78.81 -17.77 -28.70
CA LYS A 61 -79.30 -18.34 -27.44
C LYS A 61 -78.19 -18.58 -26.44
N VAL A 62 -77.04 -19.08 -26.87
CA VAL A 62 -75.86 -19.20 -26.01
C VAL A 62 -75.43 -17.83 -25.47
N LEU A 63 -75.36 -16.81 -26.32
CA LEU A 63 -74.99 -15.45 -25.89
C LEU A 63 -75.99 -14.85 -24.88
N GLU A 64 -77.28 -15.12 -25.06
CA GLU A 64 -78.33 -14.75 -24.10
C GLU A 64 -78.08 -15.42 -22.74
N ILE A 65 -77.87 -16.74 -22.71
CA ILE A 65 -77.58 -17.49 -21.48
C ILE A 65 -76.32 -16.95 -20.80
N LEU A 66 -75.23 -16.76 -21.55
CA LEU A 66 -73.97 -16.22 -21.04
C LEU A 66 -74.14 -14.80 -20.48
N SER A 67 -74.98 -13.96 -21.09
CA SER A 67 -75.32 -12.64 -20.56
C SER A 67 -76.07 -12.73 -19.22
N HIS A 68 -77.01 -13.67 -19.07
CA HIS A 68 -77.73 -13.88 -17.82
C HIS A 68 -76.82 -14.42 -16.71
N VAL A 69 -75.93 -15.36 -17.05
CA VAL A 69 -74.90 -15.86 -16.13
C VAL A 69 -74.01 -14.70 -15.68
N ASN A 70 -73.51 -13.88 -16.60
CA ASN A 70 -72.65 -12.74 -16.25
C ASN A 70 -73.35 -11.75 -15.32
N LYS A 71 -74.63 -11.43 -15.55
CA LYS A 71 -75.40 -10.53 -14.67
C LYS A 71 -75.51 -11.06 -13.24
N ARG A 72 -75.75 -12.35 -13.06
CA ARG A 72 -75.89 -12.98 -11.72
C ARG A 72 -74.55 -13.20 -11.02
N VAL A 73 -73.54 -13.64 -11.76
CA VAL A 73 -72.23 -14.02 -11.19
C VAL A 73 -71.37 -12.79 -10.89
N LYS A 74 -71.51 -11.68 -11.63
CA LYS A 74 -70.64 -10.49 -11.52
C LYS A 74 -70.59 -9.84 -10.12
N HIS A 75 -71.70 -9.86 -9.38
CA HIS A 75 -71.77 -9.23 -8.05
C HIS A 75 -71.57 -10.22 -6.89
N HIS A 76 -71.71 -11.52 -7.15
CA HIS A 76 -71.57 -12.58 -6.14
C HIS A 76 -70.28 -13.37 -6.37
N HIS A 77 -69.20 -12.98 -5.66
CA HIS A 77 -67.85 -13.55 -5.83
C HIS A 77 -67.69 -14.94 -5.17
N GLU A 78 -68.62 -15.33 -4.31
CA GLU A 78 -68.62 -16.61 -3.60
C GLU A 78 -69.00 -17.80 -4.49
N ILE A 79 -69.68 -17.54 -5.62
CA ILE A 79 -70.13 -18.58 -6.54
C ILE A 79 -68.95 -19.07 -7.39
N GLY A 80 -68.59 -20.34 -7.20
CA GLY A 80 -67.56 -21.03 -7.98
C GLY A 80 -67.96 -21.24 -9.45
N LEU A 81 -66.95 -21.35 -10.33
CA LEU A 81 -67.11 -21.71 -11.73
C LEU A 81 -66.27 -22.96 -12.03
N PRO A 82 -66.68 -23.81 -13.00
CA PRO A 82 -66.07 -25.12 -13.23
C PRO A 82 -64.71 -25.01 -13.95
N LEU A 83 -63.66 -24.66 -13.21
CA LEU A 83 -62.34 -24.32 -13.75
C LEU A 83 -61.71 -25.46 -14.57
N VAL A 84 -61.71 -26.69 -14.05
CA VAL A 84 -61.12 -27.85 -14.74
C VAL A 84 -61.81 -28.16 -16.08
N GLU A 85 -63.14 -28.07 -16.12
CA GLU A 85 -63.91 -28.37 -17.34
C GLU A 85 -63.75 -27.27 -18.40
N LEU A 86 -63.72 -26.01 -17.97
CA LEU A 86 -63.46 -24.88 -18.86
C LEU A 86 -62.03 -24.89 -19.41
N TRP A 87 -61.05 -25.28 -18.60
CA TRP A 87 -59.66 -25.45 -19.06
C TRP A 87 -59.54 -26.57 -20.10
N LYS A 88 -60.24 -27.69 -19.91
CA LYS A 88 -60.31 -28.78 -20.90
C LYS A 88 -60.93 -28.31 -22.22
N LEU A 89 -62.03 -27.55 -22.17
CA LEU A 89 -62.67 -26.98 -23.37
C LEU A 89 -61.75 -26.02 -24.12
N TYR A 90 -60.96 -25.22 -23.39
CA TYR A 90 -60.01 -24.30 -24.00
C TYR A 90 -58.84 -25.02 -24.68
N THR A 91 -58.29 -26.03 -24.01
CA THR A 91 -57.11 -26.79 -24.45
C THR A 91 -57.42 -27.87 -25.51
N ASP A 92 -58.70 -28.16 -25.74
CA ASP A 92 -59.12 -29.13 -26.76
C ASP A 92 -58.64 -28.69 -28.17
N PRO A 93 -57.82 -29.52 -28.86
CA PRO A 93 -57.37 -29.22 -30.22
C PRO A 93 -58.53 -29.08 -31.21
N ALA A 94 -59.68 -29.72 -30.97
CA ALA A 94 -60.87 -29.69 -31.82
C ALA A 94 -61.77 -28.46 -31.57
N ALA A 95 -61.52 -27.66 -30.53
CA ALA A 95 -62.34 -26.49 -30.22
C ALA A 95 -62.22 -25.39 -31.29
N SER A 96 -63.36 -24.81 -31.69
CA SER A 96 -63.40 -23.70 -32.64
C SER A 96 -62.80 -22.42 -32.03
N PRO A 97 -62.29 -21.47 -32.86
CA PRO A 97 -61.77 -20.19 -32.35
C PRO A 97 -62.80 -19.42 -31.49
N MET A 98 -64.09 -19.52 -31.84
CA MET A 98 -65.16 -18.88 -31.09
C MET A 98 -65.35 -19.52 -29.71
N VAL A 99 -65.32 -20.85 -29.62
CA VAL A 99 -65.34 -21.57 -28.33
C VAL A 99 -64.14 -21.15 -27.48
N ARG A 100 -62.93 -21.07 -28.05
CA ARG A 100 -61.72 -20.67 -27.32
C ARG A 100 -61.76 -19.24 -26.80
N ASN A 101 -62.25 -18.29 -27.60
CA ASN A 101 -62.35 -16.87 -27.21
C ASN A 101 -63.35 -16.63 -26.06
N PHE A 102 -64.44 -17.40 -26.01
CA PHE A 102 -65.37 -17.33 -24.88
C PHE A 102 -64.89 -18.13 -23.68
N ALA A 103 -64.32 -19.33 -23.90
CA ALA A 103 -63.78 -20.16 -22.83
C ALA A 103 -62.70 -19.43 -22.02
N ILE A 104 -61.78 -18.71 -22.66
CA ILE A 104 -60.70 -18.01 -21.94
C ILE A 104 -61.21 -16.93 -20.97
N VAL A 105 -62.29 -16.22 -21.32
CA VAL A 105 -62.91 -15.21 -20.45
C VAL A 105 -63.48 -15.86 -19.18
N TYR A 106 -64.17 -16.99 -19.33
CA TYR A 106 -64.73 -17.73 -18.19
C TYR A 106 -63.66 -18.48 -17.40
N VAL A 107 -62.58 -18.92 -18.04
CA VAL A 107 -61.38 -19.45 -17.36
C VAL A 107 -60.77 -18.36 -16.47
N GLU A 108 -60.59 -17.13 -16.98
CA GLU A 108 -60.10 -16.00 -16.17
C GLU A 108 -60.98 -15.74 -14.95
N MET A 109 -62.31 -15.70 -15.14
CA MET A 109 -63.27 -15.54 -14.03
C MET A 109 -63.25 -16.72 -13.05
N ALA A 110 -63.10 -17.96 -13.54
CA ALA A 110 -63.11 -19.16 -12.72
C ALA A 110 -61.86 -19.26 -11.84
N PHE A 111 -60.70 -18.87 -12.36
CA PHE A 111 -59.45 -18.84 -11.61
C PHE A 111 -59.55 -17.92 -10.37
N GLU A 112 -60.16 -16.74 -10.50
CA GLU A 112 -60.33 -15.81 -9.37
C GLU A 112 -61.29 -16.31 -8.28
N ARG A 113 -62.11 -17.32 -8.59
CA ARG A 113 -63.17 -17.85 -7.71
C ARG A 113 -62.89 -19.23 -7.13
N ALA A 114 -62.03 -20.02 -7.76
CA ALA A 114 -61.70 -21.38 -7.33
C ALA A 114 -61.05 -21.42 -5.93
N PRO A 115 -61.07 -22.53 -5.18
CA PRO A 115 -60.30 -22.68 -3.95
C PRO A 115 -58.78 -22.70 -4.19
N ALA A 116 -57.98 -22.27 -3.20
CA ALA A 116 -56.53 -22.13 -3.32
C ALA A 116 -55.80 -23.40 -3.79
N LYS A 117 -56.15 -24.58 -3.25
CA LYS A 117 -55.55 -25.86 -3.66
C LYS A 117 -55.80 -26.21 -5.14
N GLU A 118 -57.00 -25.93 -5.64
CA GLU A 118 -57.34 -26.21 -7.05
C GLU A 118 -56.56 -25.27 -8.00
N ARG A 119 -56.38 -24.01 -7.60
CA ARG A 119 -55.53 -23.05 -8.32
C ARG A 119 -54.08 -23.53 -8.38
N GLU A 120 -53.50 -23.96 -7.26
CA GLU A 120 -52.13 -24.47 -7.17
C GLU A 120 -51.87 -25.67 -8.09
N ASP A 121 -52.83 -26.60 -8.18
CA ASP A 121 -52.66 -27.83 -8.97
C ASP A 121 -52.77 -27.60 -10.49
N ILE A 122 -53.56 -26.64 -10.93
CA ILE A 122 -53.80 -26.36 -12.35
C ILE A 122 -52.71 -25.45 -12.94
N ALA A 123 -52.03 -24.64 -12.12
CA ALA A 123 -51.15 -23.60 -12.62
C ALA A 123 -49.90 -24.06 -13.40
N PRO A 124 -49.18 -25.12 -13.00
CA PRO A 124 -48.11 -25.63 -13.86
C PRO A 124 -48.64 -26.04 -15.24
N LYS A 125 -49.87 -26.57 -15.31
CA LYS A 125 -50.52 -26.99 -16.56
C LYS A 125 -50.91 -25.82 -17.45
N THR A 126 -51.12 -24.62 -16.90
CA THR A 126 -51.42 -23.44 -17.72
C THR A 126 -50.20 -22.90 -18.44
N LEU A 127 -49.00 -23.22 -17.96
CA LEU A 127 -47.73 -22.83 -18.59
C LEU A 127 -47.28 -23.82 -19.68
N GLU A 128 -47.91 -24.98 -19.81
CA GLU A 128 -47.64 -25.93 -20.87
C GLU A 128 -48.22 -25.45 -22.22
N ASN A 129 -47.44 -25.52 -23.30
CA ASN A 129 -47.84 -25.16 -24.66
C ASN A 129 -48.22 -23.69 -24.88
N VAL A 130 -47.79 -22.77 -24.00
CA VAL A 130 -48.09 -21.34 -24.13
C VAL A 130 -47.67 -20.77 -25.49
N SER A 131 -46.55 -21.23 -26.04
CA SER A 131 -46.05 -20.86 -27.37
C SER A 131 -47.02 -21.15 -28.52
N LYS A 132 -47.96 -22.08 -28.35
CA LYS A 132 -48.94 -22.47 -29.38
C LYS A 132 -50.21 -21.61 -29.36
N PHE A 133 -50.44 -20.84 -28.29
CA PHE A 133 -51.63 -20.00 -28.18
C PHE A 133 -51.46 -18.66 -28.93
N PRO A 134 -52.55 -18.02 -29.38
CA PRO A 134 -52.49 -16.65 -29.92
C PRO A 134 -51.94 -15.66 -28.91
N GLN A 135 -51.21 -14.63 -29.37
CA GLN A 135 -50.52 -13.65 -28.51
C GLN A 135 -51.44 -13.05 -27.44
N GLN A 136 -52.67 -12.65 -27.79
CA GLN A 136 -53.64 -12.12 -26.82
C GLN A 136 -53.98 -13.12 -25.71
N HIS A 137 -54.11 -14.40 -26.04
CA HIS A 137 -54.39 -15.45 -25.06
C HIS A 137 -53.17 -15.78 -24.22
N GLN A 138 -51.96 -15.77 -24.80
CA GLN A 138 -50.71 -15.97 -24.04
C GLN A 138 -50.63 -14.97 -22.90
N GLU A 139 -50.91 -13.69 -23.16
CA GLU A 139 -50.86 -12.64 -22.15
C GLU A 139 -51.93 -12.82 -21.07
N ILE A 140 -53.15 -13.22 -21.43
CA ILE A 140 -54.22 -13.51 -20.46
C ILE A 140 -53.81 -14.68 -19.56
N ILE A 141 -53.33 -15.78 -20.14
CA ILE A 141 -52.91 -16.98 -19.39
C ILE A 141 -51.74 -16.66 -18.45
N LEU A 142 -50.73 -15.93 -18.93
CA LEU A 142 -49.58 -15.53 -18.11
C LEU A 142 -49.99 -14.57 -16.98
N ARG A 143 -50.92 -13.63 -17.23
CA ARG A 143 -51.49 -12.77 -16.18
C ARG A 143 -52.23 -13.59 -15.14
N ILE A 144 -53.05 -14.56 -15.54
CA ILE A 144 -53.77 -15.46 -14.63
C ILE A 144 -52.78 -16.28 -13.79
N ALA A 145 -51.81 -16.94 -14.43
CA ALA A 145 -50.81 -17.75 -13.75
C ALA A 145 -50.04 -16.94 -12.70
N ILE A 146 -49.63 -15.71 -13.04
CA ILE A 146 -48.91 -14.83 -12.09
C ILE A 146 -49.83 -14.24 -11.02
N LYS A 147 -51.04 -13.79 -11.39
CA LYS A 147 -52.00 -13.15 -10.48
C LYS A 147 -52.51 -14.11 -9.42
N VAL A 148 -53.05 -15.24 -9.86
CA VAL A 148 -53.92 -16.10 -9.05
C VAL A 148 -53.13 -17.23 -8.38
N VAL A 149 -52.04 -17.69 -9.00
CA VAL A 149 -51.36 -18.90 -8.54
C VAL A 149 -50.00 -18.56 -7.95
N ILE A 150 -49.15 -17.92 -8.73
CA ILE A 150 -47.78 -17.66 -8.29
C ILE A 150 -47.77 -16.57 -7.21
N GLY A 151 -48.52 -15.49 -7.40
CA GLY A 151 -48.58 -14.39 -6.43
C GLY A 151 -49.33 -14.70 -5.14
N GLU A 152 -50.57 -15.17 -5.22
CA GLU A 152 -51.38 -15.38 -4.01
C GLU A 152 -51.02 -16.66 -3.26
N CYS A 153 -50.71 -17.75 -3.97
CA CYS A 153 -50.48 -19.07 -3.36
C CYS A 153 -49.00 -19.34 -3.03
N HIS A 154 -48.06 -18.80 -3.82
CA HIS A 154 -46.62 -19.12 -3.69
C HIS A 154 -45.74 -17.96 -3.15
N ALA A 155 -46.34 -16.85 -2.72
CA ALA A 155 -45.59 -15.71 -2.15
C ALA A 155 -44.84 -16.06 -0.86
N SER A 156 -45.38 -16.94 -0.02
CA SER A 156 -44.74 -17.37 1.22
C SER A 156 -43.72 -18.49 0.96
N GLN A 157 -44.19 -19.66 0.52
CA GLN A 157 -43.38 -20.84 0.18
C GLN A 157 -44.10 -21.71 -0.85
N ILE A 158 -43.35 -22.63 -1.48
CA ILE A 158 -43.87 -23.60 -2.45
C ILE A 158 -43.77 -24.99 -1.83
N SER A 159 -44.84 -25.78 -1.93
CA SER A 159 -44.83 -27.19 -1.53
C SER A 159 -43.99 -28.03 -2.49
N ASP A 160 -43.30 -29.04 -1.97
CA ASP A 160 -42.39 -29.88 -2.78
C ASP A 160 -43.11 -30.57 -3.95
N ASP A 161 -44.36 -30.99 -3.75
CA ASP A 161 -45.21 -31.63 -4.78
C ASP A 161 -45.47 -30.71 -5.98
N VAL A 162 -45.66 -29.42 -5.74
CA VAL A 162 -45.91 -28.41 -6.77
C VAL A 162 -44.60 -27.96 -7.43
N ALA A 163 -43.51 -27.88 -6.65
CA ALA A 163 -42.18 -27.55 -7.17
C ALA A 163 -41.71 -28.55 -8.24
N VAL A 164 -42.00 -29.85 -8.07
CA VAL A 164 -41.69 -30.88 -9.07
C VAL A 164 -42.44 -30.63 -10.38
N LYS A 165 -43.72 -30.23 -10.33
CA LYS A 165 -44.52 -29.92 -11.52
C LYS A 165 -43.98 -28.73 -12.31
N TYR A 166 -43.45 -27.70 -11.63
CA TYR A 166 -42.79 -26.57 -12.30
C TYR A 166 -41.43 -26.96 -12.90
N ARG A 167 -40.69 -27.91 -12.30
CA ARG A 167 -39.44 -28.44 -12.88
C ARG A 167 -39.67 -29.24 -14.16
N SER A 168 -40.82 -29.89 -14.31
CA SER A 168 -41.16 -30.65 -15.53
C SER A 168 -41.54 -29.79 -16.74
N LEU A 169 -41.60 -28.45 -16.60
CA LEU A 169 -41.79 -27.52 -17.72
C LEU A 169 -40.51 -27.43 -18.57
N ILE A 170 -40.35 -28.35 -19.54
CA ILE A 170 -39.09 -28.58 -20.28
C ILE A 170 -39.13 -28.08 -21.75
N ALA A 171 -40.21 -27.47 -22.23
CA ALA A 171 -40.21 -26.86 -23.56
C ALA A 171 -39.40 -25.54 -23.60
N SER A 172 -38.40 -25.45 -24.48
CA SER A 172 -37.48 -24.30 -24.55
C SER A 172 -38.18 -22.97 -24.84
N GLN A 173 -39.19 -22.99 -25.73
CA GLN A 173 -39.88 -21.78 -26.17
C GLN A 173 -40.90 -21.27 -25.15
N ASP A 174 -41.65 -22.16 -24.48
CA ASP A 174 -42.59 -21.81 -23.42
C ASP A 174 -41.85 -21.17 -22.23
N LYS A 175 -40.68 -21.74 -21.89
CA LYS A 175 -39.78 -21.21 -20.87
C LYS A 175 -39.30 -19.79 -21.18
N GLU A 176 -38.86 -19.51 -22.40
CA GLU A 176 -38.40 -18.15 -22.74
C GLU A 176 -39.53 -17.12 -22.67
N ILE A 177 -40.73 -17.46 -23.15
CA ILE A 177 -41.91 -16.57 -23.08
C ILE A 177 -42.30 -16.28 -21.63
N PHE A 178 -42.27 -17.31 -20.77
CA PHE A 178 -42.55 -17.19 -19.35
C PHE A 178 -41.50 -16.34 -18.63
N LEU A 179 -40.21 -16.61 -18.84
CA LEU A 179 -39.12 -15.85 -18.21
C LEU A 179 -39.10 -14.38 -18.66
N ASP A 180 -39.38 -14.11 -19.93
CA ASP A 180 -39.53 -12.75 -20.46
C ASP A 180 -40.68 -12.00 -19.78
N PHE A 181 -41.84 -12.66 -19.61
CA PHE A 181 -42.97 -12.09 -18.88
C PHE A 181 -42.65 -11.85 -17.39
N CYS A 182 -41.95 -12.79 -16.74
CA CYS A 182 -41.47 -12.63 -15.37
C CYS A 182 -40.49 -11.47 -15.22
N LEU A 183 -39.57 -11.28 -16.18
CA LEU A 183 -38.64 -10.16 -16.17
C LEU A 183 -39.40 -8.83 -16.25
N HIS A 184 -40.38 -8.74 -17.15
CA HIS A 184 -41.20 -7.53 -17.24
C HIS A 184 -41.94 -7.26 -15.91
N MET A 185 -42.53 -8.28 -15.29
CA MET A 185 -43.23 -8.15 -14.00
C MET A 185 -42.32 -7.67 -12.87
N LEU A 186 -41.08 -8.14 -12.81
CA LEU A 186 -40.10 -7.74 -11.80
C LEU A 186 -39.65 -6.30 -12.01
N LEU A 187 -39.47 -5.87 -13.26
CA LEU A 187 -39.13 -4.48 -13.61
C LEU A 187 -40.28 -3.49 -13.38
N TYR A 188 -41.53 -3.96 -13.43
CA TYR A 188 -42.69 -3.08 -13.27
C TYR A 188 -42.71 -2.40 -11.90
N GLN A 189 -42.84 -1.08 -11.94
CA GLN A 189 -43.09 -0.23 -10.78
C GLN A 189 -44.36 0.58 -11.03
N SER A 190 -45.17 0.81 -10.00
CA SER A 190 -46.35 1.68 -10.14
C SER A 190 -45.89 3.10 -10.49
N PRO A 191 -46.37 3.70 -11.59
CA PRO A 191 -45.98 5.06 -11.94
C PRO A 191 -46.46 6.06 -10.87
N PRO A 192 -45.63 7.05 -10.47
CA PRO A 192 -46.11 8.21 -9.73
C PRO A 192 -47.05 9.02 -10.62
N GLN A 193 -48.02 9.74 -10.06
CA GLN A 193 -49.07 10.46 -10.79
C GLN A 193 -48.49 11.31 -11.95
N GLY A 194 -48.54 10.78 -13.17
CA GLY A 194 -47.88 11.33 -14.36
C GLY A 194 -47.58 10.23 -15.37
N GLY A 195 -48.32 10.21 -16.48
CA GLY A 195 -48.24 9.16 -17.50
C GLY A 195 -46.85 9.03 -18.13
N GLY A 196 -46.21 7.90 -17.88
CA GLY A 196 -44.94 7.48 -18.49
C GLY A 196 -44.70 5.98 -18.27
N SER A 197 -43.93 5.35 -19.15
CA SER A 197 -43.53 3.94 -18.97
C SER A 197 -42.52 3.82 -17.81
N PRO A 198 -42.64 2.83 -16.92
CA PRO A 198 -41.65 2.56 -15.88
C PRO A 198 -40.25 2.32 -16.49
N PRO A 199 -39.16 2.70 -15.78
CA PRO A 199 -37.80 2.47 -16.25
C PRO A 199 -37.54 0.98 -16.56
N GLY A 200 -36.90 0.69 -17.70
CA GLY A 200 -36.62 -0.68 -18.15
C GLY A 200 -37.76 -1.36 -18.92
N LEU A 201 -38.90 -0.69 -19.15
CA LEU A 201 -40.04 -1.23 -19.88
C LEU A 201 -40.53 -0.30 -21.00
N SER A 202 -41.17 -0.89 -22.02
CA SER A 202 -41.95 -0.18 -23.05
C SER A 202 -43.43 -0.09 -22.66
N VAL A 203 -44.16 0.83 -23.32
CA VAL A 203 -45.62 0.98 -23.11
C VAL A 203 -46.36 -0.32 -23.41
N PHE A 204 -45.97 -1.02 -24.48
CA PHE A 204 -46.50 -2.34 -24.82
C PHE A 204 -46.27 -3.38 -23.70
N GLN A 205 -45.05 -3.44 -23.13
CA GLN A 205 -44.71 -4.39 -22.07
C GLN A 205 -45.49 -4.11 -20.77
N VAL A 206 -45.74 -2.84 -20.46
CA VAL A 206 -46.58 -2.43 -19.33
C VAL A 206 -48.01 -2.93 -19.52
N ASN A 207 -48.60 -2.69 -20.69
CA ASN A 207 -49.97 -3.11 -21.01
C ASN A 207 -50.11 -4.65 -20.98
N ARG A 208 -49.08 -5.37 -21.44
CA ARG A 208 -49.00 -6.84 -21.36
C ARG A 208 -49.11 -7.34 -19.92
N ILE A 209 -48.58 -6.60 -18.94
CA ILE A 209 -48.60 -6.96 -17.52
C ILE A 209 -49.90 -6.55 -16.82
N THR A 210 -50.30 -5.29 -16.94
CA THR A 210 -51.38 -4.70 -16.15
C THR A 210 -52.76 -5.09 -16.71
N GLY A 211 -52.86 -5.32 -18.02
CA GLY A 211 -54.15 -5.52 -18.68
C GLY A 211 -55.09 -4.34 -18.41
N LYS A 212 -56.25 -4.61 -17.80
CA LYS A 212 -57.27 -3.59 -17.47
C LYS A 212 -57.12 -2.98 -16.06
N GLN A 213 -56.27 -3.52 -15.20
CA GLN A 213 -56.20 -3.14 -13.78
C GLN A 213 -54.77 -2.83 -13.36
N GLU A 214 -54.54 -1.64 -12.80
CA GLU A 214 -53.23 -1.25 -12.27
C GLU A 214 -52.82 -2.08 -11.04
N LEU A 215 -51.55 -2.47 -10.98
CA LEU A 215 -50.99 -3.25 -9.86
C LEU A 215 -50.32 -2.31 -8.85
N LYS A 216 -50.82 -2.28 -7.60
CA LYS A 216 -50.31 -1.42 -6.51
C LYS A 216 -50.25 -2.17 -5.17
N GLY A 217 -49.38 -1.69 -4.28
CA GLY A 217 -49.25 -2.16 -2.88
C GLY A 217 -48.86 -3.63 -2.75
N ASP A 218 -49.39 -4.29 -1.72
CA ASP A 218 -49.07 -5.68 -1.36
C ASP A 218 -49.32 -6.70 -2.48
N MET A 219 -50.27 -6.42 -3.37
CA MET A 219 -50.59 -7.30 -4.50
C MET A 219 -49.40 -7.44 -5.46
N LEU A 220 -48.64 -6.35 -5.66
CA LEU A 220 -47.44 -6.38 -6.50
C LEU A 220 -46.32 -7.14 -5.80
N THR A 221 -46.11 -6.90 -4.50
CA THR A 221 -45.09 -7.57 -3.68
C THR A 221 -45.30 -9.08 -3.66
N LYS A 222 -46.53 -9.55 -3.42
CA LYS A 222 -46.89 -10.98 -3.44
C LYS A 222 -46.61 -11.63 -4.78
N ARG A 223 -47.01 -10.99 -5.90
CA ARG A 223 -46.72 -11.49 -7.26
C ARG A 223 -45.22 -11.61 -7.53
N LYS A 224 -44.42 -10.59 -7.17
CA LYS A 224 -42.96 -10.62 -7.37
C LYS A 224 -42.28 -11.70 -6.52
N LEU A 225 -42.66 -11.85 -5.25
CA LEU A 225 -42.13 -12.90 -4.36
C LEU A 225 -42.48 -14.30 -4.87
N GLY A 226 -43.73 -14.50 -5.30
CA GLY A 226 -44.16 -15.74 -5.92
C GLY A 226 -43.29 -16.13 -7.12
N ILE A 227 -43.05 -15.17 -8.03
CA ILE A 227 -42.21 -15.39 -9.22
C ILE A 227 -40.81 -15.86 -8.81
N LEU A 228 -40.19 -15.19 -7.84
CA LEU A 228 -38.85 -15.53 -7.38
C LEU A 228 -38.80 -16.91 -6.73
N ASN A 229 -39.83 -17.29 -5.97
CA ASN A 229 -39.91 -18.62 -5.37
C ASN A 229 -40.06 -19.70 -6.44
N VAL A 230 -40.93 -19.49 -7.45
CA VAL A 230 -41.13 -20.46 -8.54
C VAL A 230 -39.84 -20.62 -9.35
N ILE A 231 -39.26 -19.51 -9.83
CA ILE A 231 -38.02 -19.55 -10.61
C ILE A 231 -36.87 -20.18 -9.80
N GLY A 232 -36.80 -19.93 -8.49
CA GLY A 232 -35.82 -20.55 -7.60
C GLY A 232 -35.91 -22.08 -7.49
N THR A 233 -37.07 -22.66 -7.85
CA THR A 233 -37.29 -24.12 -7.86
C THR A 233 -37.08 -24.76 -9.24
N MET A 234 -37.14 -23.99 -10.34
CA MET A 234 -37.18 -24.51 -11.72
C MET A 234 -35.83 -25.00 -12.30
N ASP A 235 -34.75 -25.08 -11.51
CA ASP A 235 -33.39 -25.51 -11.92
C ASP A 235 -32.95 -25.03 -13.32
N LEU A 236 -32.99 -23.71 -13.51
CA LEU A 236 -32.75 -23.06 -14.80
C LEU A 236 -31.27 -22.66 -14.96
N PRO A 237 -30.75 -22.60 -16.21
CA PRO A 237 -29.38 -22.17 -16.47
C PRO A 237 -29.18 -20.71 -16.02
N GLY A 238 -28.02 -20.44 -15.43
CA GLY A 238 -27.68 -19.17 -14.80
C GLY A 238 -27.85 -17.98 -15.74
N GLU A 239 -27.52 -18.13 -17.02
CA GLU A 239 -27.60 -17.07 -18.05
C GLU A 239 -29.04 -16.61 -18.29
N SER A 240 -30.02 -17.51 -18.15
CA SER A 240 -31.43 -17.18 -18.35
C SER A 240 -32.05 -16.45 -17.16
N VAL A 241 -31.63 -16.79 -15.93
CA VAL A 241 -32.20 -16.25 -14.69
C VAL A 241 -31.47 -15.02 -14.15
N TYR A 242 -30.22 -14.80 -14.57
CA TYR A 242 -29.39 -13.68 -14.11
C TYR A 242 -30.07 -12.30 -14.28
N PRO A 243 -30.69 -11.95 -15.44
CA PRO A 243 -31.40 -10.68 -15.58
C PRO A 243 -32.57 -10.51 -14.61
N LEU A 244 -33.30 -11.59 -14.31
CA LEU A 244 -34.44 -11.57 -13.39
C LEU A 244 -33.99 -11.31 -11.96
N TYR A 245 -32.95 -12.02 -11.50
CA TYR A 245 -32.44 -11.86 -10.14
C TYR A 245 -31.78 -10.49 -9.93
N ILE A 246 -31.10 -9.94 -10.94
CA ILE A 246 -30.61 -8.57 -10.89
C ILE A 246 -31.76 -7.58 -10.75
N ALA A 247 -32.78 -7.67 -11.61
CA ALA A 247 -33.94 -6.78 -11.56
C ALA A 247 -34.65 -6.83 -10.20
N ALA A 248 -34.82 -8.04 -9.64
CA ALA A 248 -35.40 -8.23 -8.32
C ALA A 248 -34.54 -7.68 -7.19
N SER A 249 -33.21 -7.80 -7.25
CA SER A 249 -32.30 -7.35 -6.18
C SER A 249 -32.32 -5.85 -5.92
N VAL A 250 -32.83 -5.06 -6.88
CA VAL A 250 -32.91 -3.60 -6.83
C VAL A 250 -34.35 -3.09 -6.76
N ASP A 251 -35.29 -3.97 -6.41
CA ASP A 251 -36.70 -3.63 -6.28
C ASP A 251 -36.94 -2.61 -5.15
N SER A 252 -37.99 -1.79 -5.28
CA SER A 252 -38.36 -0.83 -4.24
C SER A 252 -38.97 -1.51 -3.00
N GLN A 253 -39.47 -2.74 -3.15
CA GLN A 253 -40.01 -3.54 -2.05
C GLN A 253 -38.90 -4.39 -1.42
N GLU A 254 -38.55 -4.09 -0.16
CA GLU A 254 -37.46 -4.76 0.57
C GLU A 254 -37.55 -6.30 0.59
N PRO A 255 -38.72 -6.94 0.78
CA PRO A 255 -38.82 -8.41 0.74
C PRO A 255 -38.39 -9.00 -0.60
N VAL A 256 -38.74 -8.33 -1.70
CA VAL A 256 -38.39 -8.76 -3.07
C VAL A 256 -36.90 -8.57 -3.31
N ALA A 257 -36.34 -7.42 -2.90
CA ALA A 257 -34.92 -7.12 -3.00
C ALA A 257 -34.06 -8.15 -2.24
N LYS A 258 -34.42 -8.46 -1.00
CA LYS A 258 -33.73 -9.46 -0.18
C LYS A 258 -33.76 -10.85 -0.83
N ARG A 259 -34.93 -11.27 -1.31
CA ARG A 259 -35.08 -12.57 -1.97
C ARG A 259 -34.31 -12.65 -3.29
N GLY A 260 -34.33 -11.59 -4.08
CA GLY A 260 -33.55 -11.47 -5.32
C GLY A 260 -32.04 -11.59 -5.06
N GLU A 261 -31.53 -10.92 -4.04
CA GLU A 261 -30.11 -10.98 -3.65
C GLU A 261 -29.70 -12.38 -3.16
N GLU A 262 -30.55 -13.06 -2.39
CA GLU A 262 -30.33 -14.44 -1.96
C GLU A 262 -30.21 -15.40 -3.15
N LEU A 263 -31.13 -15.30 -4.12
CA LEU A 263 -31.13 -16.16 -5.30
C LEU A 263 -29.96 -15.85 -6.25
N LEU A 264 -29.61 -14.57 -6.41
CA LEU A 264 -28.45 -14.15 -7.19
C LEU A 264 -27.16 -14.78 -6.65
N LYS A 265 -26.96 -14.79 -5.33
CA LYS A 265 -25.78 -15.38 -4.68
C LYS A 265 -25.76 -16.91 -4.74
N LYS A 266 -26.91 -17.55 -4.50
CA LYS A 266 -27.00 -19.02 -4.38
C LYS A 266 -27.03 -19.75 -5.73
N ARG A 267 -27.69 -19.17 -6.74
CA ARG A 267 -28.01 -19.86 -8.00
C ARG A 267 -27.34 -19.27 -9.24
N ALA A 268 -26.89 -18.02 -9.17
CA ALA A 268 -26.37 -17.30 -10.33
C ALA A 268 -24.95 -16.71 -10.11
N SER A 269 -24.22 -17.22 -9.10
CA SER A 269 -22.84 -16.81 -8.80
C SER A 269 -21.82 -17.37 -9.78
N SER A 270 -22.10 -18.52 -10.41
CA SER A 270 -21.26 -19.17 -11.43
C SER A 270 -21.71 -18.90 -12.87
N THR A 271 -22.60 -17.92 -13.10
CA THR A 271 -23.10 -17.60 -14.44
C THR A 271 -21.98 -17.09 -15.34
N ASN A 272 -21.94 -17.57 -16.58
CA ASN A 272 -20.99 -17.08 -17.58
C ASN A 272 -21.36 -15.66 -18.06
N LEU A 273 -20.68 -14.65 -17.51
CA LEU A 273 -20.87 -13.24 -17.89
C LEU A 273 -20.24 -12.88 -19.24
N ASP A 274 -19.59 -13.81 -19.94
CA ASP A 274 -19.03 -13.60 -21.27
C ASP A 274 -19.92 -14.12 -22.42
N ASP A 275 -21.13 -14.63 -22.13
CA ASP A 275 -22.10 -14.97 -23.18
C ASP A 275 -22.62 -13.71 -23.91
N PRO A 276 -22.40 -13.57 -25.23
CA PRO A 276 -22.87 -12.42 -26.00
C PRO A 276 -24.39 -12.20 -25.94
N LYS A 277 -25.19 -13.27 -25.84
CA LYS A 277 -26.66 -13.15 -25.77
C LYS A 277 -27.10 -12.53 -24.46
N LEU A 278 -26.50 -12.98 -23.34
CA LEU A 278 -26.73 -12.40 -22.03
C LEU A 278 -26.31 -10.94 -21.99
N ILE A 279 -25.09 -10.62 -22.44
CA ILE A 279 -24.57 -9.24 -22.45
C ILE A 279 -25.45 -8.30 -23.29
N LYS A 280 -25.94 -8.74 -24.45
CA LYS A 280 -26.90 -7.96 -25.24
C LYS A 280 -28.18 -7.65 -24.47
N ARG A 281 -28.74 -8.65 -23.74
CA ARG A 281 -29.92 -8.45 -22.87
C ARG A 281 -29.62 -7.47 -21.72
N LEU A 282 -28.46 -7.56 -21.09
CA LEU A 282 -28.05 -6.65 -20.01
C LEU A 282 -27.82 -5.22 -20.49
N PHE A 283 -27.23 -5.02 -21.68
CA PHE A 283 -27.11 -3.69 -22.28
C PHE A 283 -28.45 -3.08 -22.65
N LEU A 284 -29.42 -3.88 -23.13
CA LEU A 284 -30.78 -3.40 -23.37
C LEU A 284 -31.43 -2.89 -22.08
N LEU A 285 -31.24 -3.60 -20.95
CA LEU A 285 -31.73 -3.14 -19.63
C LEU A 285 -31.03 -1.86 -19.17
N PHE A 286 -29.75 -1.66 -19.52
CA PHE A 286 -28.99 -0.49 -19.11
C PHE A 286 -29.30 0.75 -19.99
N ASN A 287 -29.15 0.61 -21.31
CA ASN A 287 -29.25 1.69 -22.28
C ASN A 287 -30.69 1.97 -22.73
N GLY A 288 -31.58 0.98 -22.66
CA GLY A 288 -32.90 1.02 -23.32
C GLY A 288 -32.80 0.86 -24.84
N THR A 289 -33.92 1.03 -25.52
CA THR A 289 -33.97 1.04 -27.00
C THR A 289 -33.38 2.36 -27.50
N THR A 290 -32.32 2.26 -28.30
CA THR A 290 -31.64 3.45 -28.85
C THR A 290 -32.42 4.03 -30.04
N ALA A 291 -32.39 5.36 -30.21
CA ALA A 291 -33.11 6.05 -31.30
C ALA A 291 -32.72 5.60 -32.73
N THR A 292 -31.61 4.87 -32.88
CA THR A 292 -31.16 4.28 -34.15
C THR A 292 -31.91 3.01 -34.52
N GLU A 293 -32.60 2.37 -33.58
CA GLU A 293 -33.48 1.24 -33.85
C GLU A 293 -34.87 1.82 -34.17
N HIS A 294 -35.33 1.69 -35.43
CA HIS A 294 -36.63 2.21 -35.92
C HIS A 294 -37.85 1.51 -35.30
N ALA A 295 -37.88 1.35 -33.98
CA ALA A 295 -39.00 0.78 -33.25
C ALA A 295 -40.11 1.82 -33.09
N ALA A 296 -41.37 1.39 -33.21
CA ALA A 296 -42.51 2.24 -32.90
C ALA A 296 -42.42 2.74 -31.44
N PRO A 297 -42.89 3.96 -31.12
CA PRO A 297 -42.79 4.54 -29.78
C PRO A 297 -43.32 3.63 -28.66
N GLU A 298 -44.35 2.83 -28.95
CA GLU A 298 -44.96 1.88 -28.01
C GLU A 298 -44.06 0.69 -27.63
N HIS A 299 -43.13 0.33 -28.53
CA HIS A 299 -42.17 -0.76 -28.34
C HIS A 299 -40.80 -0.29 -27.85
N SER A 300 -40.58 1.02 -27.74
CA SER A 300 -39.33 1.58 -27.23
C SER A 300 -39.21 1.35 -25.72
N VAL A 301 -38.13 0.69 -25.30
CA VAL A 301 -37.85 0.37 -23.90
C VAL A 301 -37.11 1.54 -23.26
N ALA A 302 -37.66 2.07 -22.16
CA ALA A 302 -37.00 3.11 -21.38
C ALA A 302 -35.72 2.57 -20.71
N PRO A 303 -34.65 3.37 -20.55
CA PRO A 303 -33.44 2.95 -19.83
C PRO A 303 -33.76 2.54 -18.38
N GLY A 304 -32.99 1.59 -17.84
CA GLY A 304 -33.15 1.14 -16.45
C GLY A 304 -32.96 2.26 -15.41
N ASN A 305 -33.54 2.06 -14.24
CA ASN A 305 -33.39 2.99 -13.11
C ASN A 305 -31.93 3.01 -12.59
N ILE A 306 -31.60 4.01 -11.76
CA ILE A 306 -30.21 4.21 -11.26
C ILE A 306 -29.73 3.00 -10.44
N ALA A 307 -30.59 2.40 -9.61
CA ALA A 307 -30.24 1.24 -8.80
C ALA A 307 -29.88 0.02 -9.65
N LEU A 308 -30.67 -0.26 -10.69
CA LEU A 308 -30.43 -1.31 -11.68
C LEU A 308 -29.13 -1.06 -12.44
N LYS A 309 -28.92 0.18 -12.91
CA LYS A 309 -27.67 0.57 -13.59
C LYS A 309 -26.44 0.31 -12.71
N MET A 310 -26.48 0.70 -11.44
CA MET A 310 -25.38 0.44 -10.50
C MET A 310 -25.11 -1.06 -10.30
N LYS A 311 -26.16 -1.89 -10.19
CA LYS A 311 -26.01 -3.35 -10.03
C LYS A 311 -25.43 -3.99 -11.29
N LEU A 312 -25.90 -3.58 -12.48
CA LEU A 312 -25.41 -4.05 -13.77
C LEU A 312 -23.92 -3.71 -13.98
N MET A 313 -23.47 -2.53 -13.53
CA MET A 313 -22.07 -2.14 -13.70
C MET A 313 -21.09 -3.13 -13.03
N SER A 314 -21.44 -3.66 -11.86
CA SER A 314 -20.62 -4.66 -11.18
C SER A 314 -20.45 -5.96 -11.98
N GLY A 315 -21.43 -6.30 -12.83
CA GLY A 315 -21.35 -7.44 -13.75
C GLY A 315 -20.51 -7.10 -15.00
N PHE A 316 -20.66 -5.89 -15.55
CA PHE A 316 -19.91 -5.47 -16.74
C PHE A 316 -18.39 -5.38 -16.48
N CYS A 317 -17.97 -4.93 -15.29
CA CYS A 317 -16.56 -4.92 -14.88
C CYS A 317 -15.92 -6.32 -14.72
N ARG A 318 -16.66 -7.40 -15.00
CA ARG A 318 -16.17 -8.78 -14.96
C ARG A 318 -16.30 -9.50 -16.32
N SER A 319 -16.77 -8.81 -17.35
CA SER A 319 -17.06 -9.38 -18.67
C SER A 319 -16.19 -8.76 -19.75
N ILE A 320 -15.43 -9.60 -20.45
CA ILE A 320 -14.66 -9.20 -21.64
C ILE A 320 -15.62 -9.01 -22.82
N ALA A 321 -16.69 -9.81 -22.91
CA ALA A 321 -17.72 -9.61 -23.93
C ALA A 321 -18.39 -8.23 -23.82
N ALA A 322 -18.66 -7.75 -22.60
CA ALA A 322 -19.20 -6.41 -22.35
C ALA A 322 -18.25 -5.30 -22.81
N ALA A 323 -16.93 -5.48 -22.62
CA ALA A 323 -15.94 -4.52 -23.09
C ALA A 323 -15.86 -4.43 -24.63
N ASN A 324 -16.29 -5.47 -25.33
CA ASN A 324 -16.17 -5.59 -26.79
C ASN A 324 -17.51 -5.48 -27.55
N SER A 325 -18.57 -5.01 -26.88
CA SER A 325 -19.93 -4.89 -27.43
C SER A 325 -20.21 -3.49 -27.98
N PHE A 326 -19.48 -3.09 -29.03
CA PHE A 326 -19.70 -1.79 -29.70
C PHE A 326 -20.98 -1.80 -30.56
N PRO A 327 -21.84 -0.76 -30.53
CA PRO A 327 -21.68 0.54 -29.85
C PRO A 327 -22.24 0.62 -28.42
N ALA A 328 -22.85 -0.45 -27.90
CA ALA A 328 -23.51 -0.47 -26.59
C ALA A 328 -22.57 -0.11 -25.42
N THR A 329 -21.31 -0.57 -25.48
CA THR A 329 -20.26 -0.23 -24.50
C THR A 329 -20.03 1.28 -24.41
N LEU A 330 -19.94 1.96 -25.55
CA LEU A 330 -19.69 3.41 -25.60
C LEU A 330 -20.88 4.19 -25.01
N GLN A 331 -22.10 3.79 -25.38
CA GLN A 331 -23.33 4.37 -24.84
C GLN A 331 -23.44 4.19 -23.33
N CYS A 332 -23.06 3.01 -22.83
CA CYS A 332 -23.05 2.72 -21.39
C CYS A 332 -22.07 3.67 -20.65
N ILE A 333 -20.85 3.85 -21.17
CA ILE A 333 -19.86 4.76 -20.56
C ILE A 333 -20.39 6.19 -20.54
N PHE A 334 -20.88 6.71 -21.67
CA PHE A 334 -21.42 8.07 -21.74
C PHE A 334 -22.69 8.24 -20.89
N GLY A 335 -23.54 7.22 -20.80
CA GLY A 335 -24.69 7.17 -19.92
C GLY A 335 -24.31 7.26 -18.45
N CYS A 336 -23.20 6.63 -18.04
CA CYS A 336 -22.66 6.76 -16.68
C CYS A 336 -21.96 8.10 -16.42
N MET A 337 -21.36 8.74 -17.43
CA MET A 337 -20.58 9.96 -17.24
C MET A 337 -21.46 11.22 -17.30
N TYR A 338 -22.39 11.27 -18.25
CA TYR A 338 -23.16 12.47 -18.60
C TYR A 338 -24.68 12.23 -18.68
N GLY A 339 -25.16 11.03 -18.34
CA GLY A 339 -26.59 10.73 -18.38
C GLY A 339 -27.42 11.60 -17.43
N ILE A 340 -28.67 11.85 -17.80
CA ILE A 340 -29.63 12.58 -16.97
C ILE A 340 -29.89 11.76 -15.68
N GLY A 341 -29.78 12.40 -14.51
CA GLY A 341 -29.97 11.73 -13.21
C GLY A 341 -28.78 10.90 -12.70
N THR A 342 -27.61 11.04 -13.32
CA THR A 342 -26.40 10.31 -12.91
C THR A 342 -25.89 10.74 -11.53
N THR A 343 -25.68 9.77 -10.63
CA THR A 343 -25.06 9.99 -9.31
C THR A 343 -23.53 9.92 -9.37
N LEU A 344 -22.83 10.51 -8.40
CA LEU A 344 -21.36 10.38 -8.29
C LEU A 344 -20.91 8.91 -8.25
N ARG A 345 -21.69 8.03 -7.59
CA ARG A 345 -21.37 6.59 -7.51
C ARG A 345 -21.48 5.91 -8.86
N LEU A 346 -22.47 6.29 -9.67
CA LEU A 346 -22.61 5.75 -11.02
C LEU A 346 -21.48 6.26 -11.93
N LYS A 347 -21.04 7.52 -11.79
CA LYS A 347 -19.86 8.05 -12.50
C LYS A 347 -18.61 7.24 -12.17
N GLN A 348 -18.38 6.97 -10.88
CA GLN A 348 -17.26 6.15 -10.43
C GLN A 348 -17.30 4.75 -11.07
N MET A 349 -18.42 4.05 -10.99
CA MET A 349 -18.57 2.71 -11.59
C MET A 349 -18.41 2.74 -13.12
N GLY A 350 -18.87 3.81 -13.78
CA GLY A 350 -18.63 4.03 -15.20
C GLY A 350 -17.15 4.24 -15.53
N MET A 351 -16.41 4.93 -14.68
CA MET A 351 -14.97 5.11 -14.82
C MET A 351 -14.19 3.82 -14.55
N GLU A 352 -14.59 3.02 -13.57
CA GLU A 352 -14.05 1.68 -13.34
C GLU A 352 -14.27 0.77 -14.56
N PHE A 353 -15.47 0.81 -15.15
CA PHE A 353 -15.74 0.08 -16.39
C PHE A 353 -14.93 0.62 -17.57
N THR A 354 -14.67 1.93 -17.63
CA THR A 354 -13.82 2.51 -18.67
C THR A 354 -12.39 1.98 -18.58
N VAL A 355 -11.83 1.88 -17.36
CA VAL A 355 -10.54 1.23 -17.10
C VAL A 355 -10.56 -0.23 -17.57
N TRP A 356 -11.63 -0.97 -17.26
CA TRP A 356 -11.83 -2.35 -17.72
C TRP A 356 -11.84 -2.46 -19.26
N VAL A 357 -12.56 -1.57 -19.94
CA VAL A 357 -12.64 -1.50 -21.41
C VAL A 357 -11.28 -1.21 -22.02
N PHE A 358 -10.52 -0.24 -21.50
CA PHE A 358 -9.17 0.04 -22.00
C PHE A 358 -8.21 -1.12 -21.76
N LYS A 359 -8.37 -1.87 -20.67
CA LYS A 359 -7.55 -3.05 -20.36
C LYS A 359 -7.86 -4.27 -21.22
N HIS A 360 -9.12 -4.54 -21.55
CA HIS A 360 -9.55 -5.79 -22.19
C HIS A 360 -10.17 -5.64 -23.59
N GLY A 361 -10.44 -4.42 -24.04
CA GLY A 361 -11.00 -4.16 -25.37
C GLY A 361 -10.05 -4.53 -26.51
N LYS A 362 -10.61 -5.00 -27.62
CA LYS A 362 -9.88 -5.24 -28.88
C LYS A 362 -9.40 -3.92 -29.46
N ILE A 363 -8.17 -3.91 -29.98
CA ILE A 363 -7.50 -2.69 -30.47
C ILE A 363 -8.31 -1.99 -31.57
N ASP A 364 -8.95 -2.74 -32.48
CA ASP A 364 -9.73 -2.15 -33.58
C ASP A 364 -10.96 -1.38 -33.10
N GLN A 365 -11.64 -1.90 -32.07
CA GLN A 365 -12.76 -1.19 -31.44
C GLN A 365 -12.26 0.00 -30.61
N LEU A 366 -11.14 -0.17 -29.88
CA LEU A 366 -10.51 0.90 -29.12
C LEU A 366 -10.05 2.06 -29.99
N LYS A 367 -9.59 1.83 -31.23
CA LYS A 367 -9.26 2.91 -32.19
C LYS A 367 -10.46 3.82 -32.48
N LEU A 368 -11.67 3.26 -32.52
CA LEU A 368 -12.90 4.02 -32.79
C LEU A 368 -13.39 4.78 -31.54
N MET A 369 -13.43 4.12 -30.38
CA MET A 369 -14.00 4.71 -29.16
C MET A 369 -13.00 5.48 -28.29
N GLY A 370 -11.72 5.12 -28.35
CA GLY A 370 -10.66 5.63 -27.47
C GLY A 370 -10.52 7.16 -27.49
N PRO A 371 -10.42 7.82 -28.66
CA PRO A 371 -10.31 9.28 -28.73
C PRO A 371 -11.52 9.99 -28.12
N VAL A 372 -12.72 9.45 -28.35
CA VAL A 372 -13.99 10.02 -27.88
C VAL A 372 -14.11 9.90 -26.36
N ILE A 373 -13.74 8.73 -25.81
CA ILE A 373 -13.72 8.49 -24.36
C ILE A 373 -12.63 9.36 -23.69
N LEU A 374 -11.44 9.48 -24.29
CA LEU A 374 -10.37 10.31 -23.74
C LEU A 374 -10.81 11.78 -23.59
N ASN A 375 -11.42 12.35 -24.63
CA ASN A 375 -11.94 13.73 -24.57
C ASN A 375 -13.03 13.89 -23.49
N ALA A 376 -13.89 12.88 -23.32
CA ALA A 376 -14.86 12.86 -22.24
C ALA A 376 -14.18 12.86 -20.84
N ILE A 377 -13.18 12.00 -20.63
CA ILE A 377 -12.44 11.96 -19.36
C ILE A 377 -11.80 13.33 -19.05
N LEU A 378 -11.19 13.97 -20.04
CA LEU A 378 -10.57 15.28 -19.88
C LEU A 378 -11.60 16.36 -19.51
N LYS A 379 -12.73 16.41 -20.22
CA LYS A 379 -13.82 17.35 -19.90
C LYS A 379 -14.40 17.10 -18.50
N MET A 380 -14.45 15.85 -18.05
CA MET A 380 -14.87 15.52 -16.70
C MET A 380 -13.85 16.01 -15.66
N LEU A 381 -12.55 15.79 -15.91
CA LEU A 381 -11.47 16.26 -15.04
C LEU A 381 -11.46 17.78 -14.90
N ASP A 382 -11.70 18.51 -15.99
CA ASP A 382 -11.79 19.98 -16.01
C ASP A 382 -13.01 20.52 -15.24
N GLY A 383 -14.07 19.72 -15.12
CA GLY A 383 -15.29 20.09 -14.39
C GLY A 383 -15.18 20.03 -12.86
N PHE A 384 -14.09 19.48 -12.30
CA PHE A 384 -13.85 19.44 -10.86
C PHE A 384 -13.18 20.73 -10.38
N THR A 385 -13.96 21.80 -10.17
CA THR A 385 -13.44 23.04 -9.57
C THR A 385 -13.28 22.90 -8.06
N GLY A 386 -12.08 23.26 -7.55
CA GLY A 386 -11.60 23.07 -6.19
C GLY A 386 -12.57 23.44 -5.06
N SER A 387 -13.24 22.42 -4.55
CA SER A 387 -13.78 22.36 -3.18
C SER A 387 -13.45 20.95 -2.69
N GLU A 388 -13.02 20.84 -1.42
CA GLU A 388 -12.55 19.61 -0.78
C GLU A 388 -13.40 18.40 -1.17
N ALA A 389 -12.86 17.64 -2.11
CA ALA A 389 -13.67 16.80 -2.96
C ALA A 389 -13.96 15.49 -2.22
N ASP A 390 -15.25 15.23 -2.00
CA ASP A 390 -15.85 14.00 -1.46
C ASP A 390 -15.04 12.74 -1.79
N ALA A 391 -14.96 11.75 -0.88
CA ALA A 391 -14.19 10.52 -1.11
C ALA A 391 -14.49 9.86 -2.48
N LEU A 392 -15.74 9.94 -2.94
CA LEU A 392 -16.20 9.46 -4.26
C LEU A 392 -15.61 10.22 -5.46
N SER A 393 -15.43 11.53 -5.31
CA SER A 393 -14.81 12.35 -6.36
C SER A 393 -13.34 12.01 -6.53
N ARG A 394 -12.64 11.68 -5.43
CA ARG A 394 -11.27 11.17 -5.46
C ARG A 394 -11.19 9.83 -6.18
N GLU A 395 -12.06 8.87 -5.86
CA GLU A 395 -12.10 7.57 -6.57
C GLU A 395 -12.37 7.73 -8.08
N THR A 396 -13.26 8.66 -8.45
CA THR A 396 -13.54 8.98 -9.85
C THR A 396 -12.31 9.56 -10.56
N LYS A 397 -11.57 10.47 -9.91
CA LYS A 397 -10.29 10.98 -10.42
C LYS A 397 -9.23 9.88 -10.54
N THR A 398 -9.14 8.99 -9.55
CA THR A 398 -8.21 7.83 -9.58
C THR A 398 -8.43 6.98 -10.83
N PHE A 399 -9.68 6.54 -11.08
CA PHE A 399 -9.98 5.75 -12.28
C PHE A 399 -9.77 6.54 -13.57
N SER A 400 -10.00 7.86 -13.56
CA SER A 400 -9.72 8.74 -14.70
C SER A 400 -8.25 8.75 -15.07
N PHE A 401 -7.34 8.93 -14.10
CA PHE A 401 -5.90 8.90 -14.35
C PHE A 401 -5.39 7.51 -14.74
N GLN A 402 -5.93 6.44 -14.13
CA GLN A 402 -5.64 5.07 -14.55
C GLN A 402 -6.05 4.80 -16.01
N ALA A 403 -7.25 5.27 -16.40
CA ALA A 403 -7.73 5.14 -17.76
C ALA A 403 -6.81 5.87 -18.76
N ILE A 404 -6.34 7.08 -18.41
CA ILE A 404 -5.36 7.83 -19.23
C ILE A 404 -4.04 7.05 -19.38
N GLY A 405 -3.51 6.48 -18.29
CA GLY A 405 -2.29 5.66 -18.35
C GLY A 405 -2.45 4.43 -19.25
N LEU A 406 -3.58 3.72 -19.14
CA LEU A 406 -3.86 2.53 -19.95
C LEU A 406 -4.04 2.84 -21.43
N ILE A 407 -4.78 3.89 -21.78
CA ILE A 407 -4.95 4.26 -23.19
C ILE A 407 -3.64 4.76 -23.80
N ALA A 408 -2.76 5.40 -23.02
CA ALA A 408 -1.44 5.79 -23.50
C ALA A 408 -0.56 4.59 -23.88
N GLN A 409 -0.61 3.51 -23.10
CA GLN A 409 0.11 2.27 -23.44
C GLN A 409 -0.51 1.55 -24.65
N ARG A 410 -1.84 1.57 -24.77
CA ARG A 410 -2.58 0.76 -25.76
C ARG A 410 -2.78 1.47 -27.11
N LEU A 411 -2.86 2.80 -27.11
CA LEU A 411 -3.01 3.67 -28.29
C LEU A 411 -2.01 4.83 -28.24
N PRO A 412 -0.69 4.55 -28.31
CA PRO A 412 0.34 5.59 -28.19
C PRO A 412 0.24 6.67 -29.26
N GLN A 413 -0.33 6.37 -30.44
CA GLN A 413 -0.52 7.32 -31.52
C GLN A 413 -1.40 8.54 -31.14
N LEU A 414 -2.21 8.46 -30.08
CA LEU A 414 -3.02 9.60 -29.63
C LEU A 414 -2.19 10.71 -28.95
N PHE A 415 -0.97 10.39 -28.51
CA PHE A 415 -0.14 11.29 -27.69
C PHE A 415 1.16 11.72 -28.38
N ARG A 416 1.66 10.96 -29.35
CA ARG A 416 2.98 11.14 -29.97
C ARG A 416 3.28 12.53 -30.51
N GLU A 417 2.27 13.25 -30.99
CA GLU A 417 2.41 14.51 -31.70
C GLU A 417 2.17 15.76 -30.83
N LYS A 418 1.83 15.61 -29.54
CA LYS A 418 1.42 16.73 -28.68
C LYS A 418 1.94 16.58 -27.26
N THR A 419 2.48 17.64 -26.67
CA THR A 419 2.98 17.64 -25.27
C THR A 419 1.91 18.00 -24.23
N GLU A 420 0.73 18.48 -24.66
CA GLU A 420 -0.34 18.98 -23.79
C GLU A 420 -0.73 18.01 -22.67
N MET A 421 -0.81 16.71 -22.97
CA MET A 421 -1.16 15.69 -21.98
C MET A 421 -0.07 15.52 -20.92
N ALA A 422 1.20 15.55 -21.33
CA ALA A 422 2.32 15.45 -20.40
C ALA A 422 2.31 16.66 -19.45
N VAL A 423 2.19 17.87 -19.99
CA VAL A 423 2.09 19.11 -19.21
C VAL A 423 0.92 19.03 -18.21
N ARG A 424 -0.26 18.60 -18.66
CA ARG A 424 -1.45 18.46 -17.82
C ARG A 424 -1.24 17.48 -16.66
N LEU A 425 -0.66 16.31 -16.91
CA LEU A 425 -0.42 15.33 -15.84
C LEU A 425 0.67 15.78 -14.85
N PHE A 426 1.77 16.37 -15.33
CA PHE A 426 2.81 16.92 -14.44
C PHE A 426 2.26 18.07 -13.59
N ASN A 427 1.38 18.92 -14.12
CA ASN A 427 0.70 19.96 -13.34
C ASN A 427 -0.27 19.35 -12.32
N ALA A 428 -1.04 18.32 -12.69
CA ALA A 428 -1.91 17.61 -11.76
C ALA A 428 -1.11 16.98 -10.60
N LEU A 429 0.08 16.45 -10.87
CA LEU A 429 0.96 15.87 -9.86
C LEU A 429 1.42 16.89 -8.80
N LYS A 430 1.59 18.17 -9.20
CA LYS A 430 1.96 19.27 -8.29
C LYS A 430 0.79 19.75 -7.43
N LEU A 431 -0.42 19.79 -8.00
CA LEU A 431 -1.60 20.40 -7.38
C LEU A 431 -2.40 19.43 -6.49
N GLU A 432 -2.43 18.14 -6.84
CA GLU A 432 -3.31 17.16 -6.20
C GLU A 432 -2.74 16.62 -4.86
N THR A 433 -3.60 15.93 -4.09
CA THR A 433 -3.27 15.35 -2.77
C THR A 433 -2.32 14.15 -2.84
N GLN A 434 -1.57 13.88 -1.76
CA GLN A 434 -0.60 12.78 -1.68
C GLN A 434 -1.17 11.40 -2.09
N SER A 435 -2.44 11.11 -1.76
CA SER A 435 -3.06 9.83 -2.12
C SER A 435 -3.32 9.67 -3.62
N LEU A 436 -3.56 10.77 -4.34
CA LEU A 436 -3.83 10.74 -5.78
C LEU A 436 -2.55 10.85 -6.60
N ARG A 437 -1.49 11.45 -6.03
CA ARG A 437 -0.18 11.59 -6.67
C ARG A 437 0.42 10.26 -7.11
N SER A 438 0.25 9.17 -6.35
CA SER A 438 0.76 7.85 -6.75
C SER A 438 0.09 7.35 -8.04
N THR A 439 -1.22 7.51 -8.17
CA THR A 439 -1.96 7.13 -9.38
C THR A 439 -1.58 8.01 -10.57
N ILE A 440 -1.42 9.33 -10.35
CA ILE A 440 -0.96 10.25 -11.40
C ILE A 440 0.47 9.88 -11.82
N GLN A 441 1.35 9.53 -10.87
CA GLN A 441 2.72 9.08 -11.13
C GLN A 441 2.73 7.85 -12.04
N GLU A 442 1.91 6.83 -11.75
CA GLU A 442 1.75 5.64 -12.60
C GLU A 442 1.24 5.97 -14.00
N ALA A 443 0.28 6.90 -14.10
CA ALA A 443 -0.24 7.37 -15.38
C ALA A 443 0.84 8.10 -16.20
N ILE A 444 1.66 8.95 -15.56
CA ILE A 444 2.78 9.65 -16.20
C ILE A 444 3.86 8.64 -16.66
N ILE A 445 4.22 7.67 -15.83
CA ILE A 445 5.21 6.65 -16.22
C ILE A 445 4.69 5.83 -17.41
N SER A 446 3.42 5.46 -17.38
CA SER A 446 2.76 4.75 -18.49
C SER A 446 2.73 5.57 -19.78
N LEU A 447 2.53 6.88 -19.65
CA LEU A 447 2.51 7.81 -20.76
C LEU A 447 3.89 7.95 -21.44
N ALA A 448 5.01 7.74 -20.72
CA ALA A 448 6.35 7.79 -21.29
C ALA A 448 6.51 6.85 -22.50
N ALA A 449 5.94 5.64 -22.42
CA ALA A 449 6.01 4.65 -23.49
C ALA A 449 5.40 5.14 -24.80
N ALA A 450 4.44 6.08 -24.75
CA ALA A 450 3.82 6.64 -25.94
C ALA A 450 4.77 7.56 -26.73
N TYR A 451 5.71 8.24 -26.05
CA TYR A 451 6.60 9.25 -26.64
C TYR A 451 7.94 8.70 -27.16
N LYS A 452 8.20 7.38 -27.04
CA LYS A 452 9.48 6.77 -27.46
C LYS A 452 9.81 6.98 -28.94
N ASP A 453 8.78 7.06 -29.80
CA ASP A 453 8.92 7.26 -31.25
C ASP A 453 8.42 8.66 -31.67
N SER A 454 8.47 9.65 -30.78
CA SER A 454 7.98 11.01 -31.06
C SER A 454 8.95 11.82 -31.93
N PRO A 455 8.45 12.79 -32.72
CA PRO A 455 9.27 13.72 -33.48
C PRO A 455 10.26 14.52 -32.60
N GLU A 456 11.41 14.90 -33.16
CA GLU A 456 12.51 15.55 -32.41
C GLU A 456 12.11 16.90 -31.79
N ASN A 457 11.20 17.65 -32.43
CA ASN A 457 10.64 18.89 -31.86
C ASN A 457 9.84 18.63 -30.58
N ILE A 458 9.03 17.56 -30.56
CA ILE A 458 8.25 17.17 -29.37
C ILE A 458 9.19 16.70 -28.26
N LEU A 459 10.24 15.96 -28.59
CA LEU A 459 11.26 15.57 -27.60
C LEU A 459 11.94 16.80 -27.00
N LYS A 460 12.35 17.80 -27.80
CA LYS A 460 12.93 19.06 -27.27
C LYS A 460 11.99 19.81 -26.33
N ASP A 461 10.70 19.88 -26.63
CA ASP A 461 9.71 20.50 -25.74
C ASP A 461 9.57 19.69 -24.42
N LEU A 462 9.64 18.36 -24.50
CA LEU A 462 9.66 17.50 -23.32
C LEU A 462 10.94 17.69 -22.50
N GLU A 463 12.10 17.95 -23.09
CA GLU A 463 13.34 18.24 -22.34
C GLU A 463 13.17 19.39 -21.37
N VAL A 464 12.55 20.49 -21.82
CA VAL A 464 12.27 21.68 -21.00
C VAL A 464 11.33 21.31 -19.86
N LEU A 465 10.24 20.59 -20.17
CA LEU A 465 9.28 20.13 -19.18
C LEU A 465 9.95 19.22 -18.11
N LEU A 466 10.78 18.27 -18.53
CA LEU A 466 11.45 17.35 -17.62
C LEU A 466 12.47 18.07 -16.74
N LEU A 467 13.23 19.02 -17.30
CA LEU A 467 14.18 19.82 -16.54
C LEU A 467 13.49 20.64 -15.44
N GLU A 468 12.38 21.31 -15.77
CA GLU A 468 11.59 22.06 -14.78
C GLU A 468 11.04 21.17 -13.66
N ASN A 469 10.52 19.98 -14.02
CA ASN A 469 9.96 19.05 -13.04
C ASN A 469 11.01 18.30 -12.22
N SER A 470 12.25 18.19 -12.72
CA SER A 470 13.38 17.62 -11.96
C SER A 470 13.79 18.48 -10.75
N LEU A 471 13.39 19.75 -10.74
CA LEU A 471 13.63 20.72 -9.67
C LEU A 471 12.38 21.01 -8.83
N ALA A 472 11.29 20.27 -9.04
CA ALA A 472 10.04 20.47 -8.31
C ALA A 472 10.16 20.09 -6.82
N GLU A 473 9.38 20.72 -5.96
CA GLU A 473 9.34 20.40 -4.52
C GLU A 473 8.84 18.97 -4.26
N GLN A 474 7.90 18.49 -5.09
CA GLN A 474 7.29 17.17 -4.94
C GLN A 474 8.24 16.07 -5.43
N ASN A 475 8.52 15.09 -4.57
CA ASN A 475 9.42 13.98 -4.86
C ASN A 475 8.94 13.12 -6.04
N GLU A 476 7.63 12.95 -6.18
CA GLU A 476 6.99 12.17 -7.26
C GLU A 476 7.23 12.83 -8.63
N ALA A 477 7.20 14.16 -8.69
CA ALA A 477 7.46 14.90 -9.92
C ALA A 477 8.92 14.76 -10.37
N ARG A 478 9.87 14.87 -9.43
CA ARG A 478 11.29 14.64 -9.69
C ARG A 478 11.56 13.20 -10.15
N PHE A 479 10.91 12.22 -9.51
CA PHE A 479 11.03 10.81 -9.90
C PHE A 479 10.49 10.55 -11.31
N CYS A 480 9.30 11.07 -11.66
CA CYS A 480 8.75 10.96 -13.01
C CYS A 480 9.65 11.60 -14.06
N ALA A 481 10.18 12.80 -13.77
CA ALA A 481 11.06 13.51 -14.67
C ALA A 481 12.34 12.70 -14.98
N LEU A 482 12.94 12.12 -13.95
CA LEU A 482 14.12 11.26 -14.07
C LEU A 482 13.82 9.95 -14.83
N ARG A 483 12.68 9.30 -14.55
CA ARG A 483 12.25 8.08 -15.29
C ARG A 483 12.06 8.37 -16.78
N TRP A 484 11.47 9.50 -17.14
CA TRP A 484 11.32 9.90 -18.54
C TRP A 484 12.67 10.23 -19.17
N ALA A 485 13.54 10.96 -18.46
CA ALA A 485 14.89 11.30 -18.95
C ALA A 485 15.71 10.05 -19.29
N THR A 486 15.64 9.01 -18.45
CA THR A 486 16.35 7.73 -18.65
C THR A 486 15.68 6.80 -19.65
N SER A 487 14.36 6.91 -19.87
CA SER A 487 13.61 6.02 -20.77
C SER A 487 13.46 6.55 -22.20
N LEU A 488 13.40 7.87 -22.40
CA LEU A 488 13.13 8.49 -23.71
C LEU A 488 14.41 8.85 -24.46
N TYR A 489 15.49 9.20 -23.75
CA TYR A 489 16.72 9.70 -24.35
C TYR A 489 17.84 8.67 -24.25
N ASN A 490 18.77 8.74 -25.20
CA ASN A 490 19.95 7.89 -25.21
C ASN A 490 21.02 8.38 -24.21
N SER A 491 22.01 7.54 -23.92
CA SER A 491 23.13 7.84 -23.02
C SER A 491 24.09 8.92 -23.54
N GLN A 492 23.87 9.48 -24.73
CA GLN A 492 24.63 10.61 -25.29
C GLN A 492 23.95 11.94 -25.06
N HIS A 493 22.69 11.94 -24.62
CA HIS A 493 21.88 13.13 -24.57
C HIS A 493 22.20 13.99 -23.32
N CYS A 494 22.92 15.09 -23.52
CA CYS A 494 23.43 15.96 -22.44
C CYS A 494 22.33 16.44 -21.45
N PRO A 495 21.15 16.93 -21.88
CA PRO A 495 20.09 17.33 -20.95
C PRO A 495 19.60 16.20 -20.03
N SER A 496 19.47 14.98 -20.57
CA SER A 496 19.01 13.83 -19.79
C SER A 496 20.03 13.40 -18.73
N LEU A 497 21.32 13.40 -19.08
CA LEU A 497 22.40 13.12 -18.15
C LEU A 497 22.52 14.22 -17.10
N TYR A 498 22.28 15.48 -17.47
CA TYR A 498 22.25 16.59 -16.53
C TYR A 498 21.13 16.41 -15.48
N ILE A 499 19.95 15.98 -15.89
CA ILE A 499 18.86 15.61 -14.95
C ILE A 499 19.30 14.48 -14.02
N CYS A 500 19.92 13.42 -14.55
CA CYS A 500 20.46 12.32 -13.72
C CYS A 500 21.51 12.82 -12.72
N MET A 501 22.39 13.73 -13.13
CA MET A 501 23.40 14.34 -12.25
C MET A 501 22.77 15.14 -11.10
N LEU A 502 21.74 15.93 -11.38
CA LEU A 502 20.99 16.67 -10.35
C LEU A 502 20.33 15.70 -9.36
N SER A 503 19.71 14.64 -9.88
CA SER A 503 18.98 13.65 -9.09
C SER A 503 19.88 12.69 -8.30
N ALA A 504 21.14 12.51 -8.69
CA ALA A 504 22.10 11.68 -7.94
C ALA A 504 22.37 12.22 -6.52
N ALA A 505 22.08 13.49 -6.28
CA ALA A 505 22.20 14.15 -4.99
C ALA A 505 20.84 14.45 -4.31
N ASP A 506 19.76 13.80 -4.76
CA ASP A 506 18.43 13.95 -4.17
C ASP A 506 18.41 13.44 -2.71
N GLN A 507 17.47 13.95 -1.91
CA GLN A 507 17.27 13.49 -0.53
C GLN A 507 16.67 12.08 -0.48
N LYS A 508 15.87 11.70 -1.50
CA LYS A 508 15.18 10.41 -1.56
C LYS A 508 16.07 9.34 -2.19
N LEU A 509 16.21 8.20 -1.51
CA LEU A 509 17.07 7.09 -1.95
C LEU A 509 16.67 6.57 -3.35
N ASP A 510 15.39 6.29 -3.60
CA ASP A 510 14.91 5.72 -4.87
C ASP A 510 15.26 6.60 -6.09
N ILE A 511 15.24 7.93 -5.91
CA ILE A 511 15.59 8.89 -6.95
C ILE A 511 17.10 8.84 -7.21
N ARG A 512 17.92 8.76 -6.15
CA ARG A 512 19.37 8.62 -6.29
C ARG A 512 19.77 7.32 -6.96
N GLU A 513 19.18 6.19 -6.56
CA GLU A 513 19.49 4.89 -7.17
C GLU A 513 19.16 4.88 -8.66
N LEU A 514 17.97 5.36 -9.02
CA LEU A 514 17.58 5.50 -10.43
C LEU A 514 18.51 6.45 -11.19
N ALA A 515 18.92 7.55 -10.56
CA ALA A 515 19.82 8.52 -11.18
C ALA A 515 21.20 7.91 -11.43
N LEU A 516 21.69 7.10 -10.50
CA LEU A 516 22.93 6.35 -10.65
C LEU A 516 22.78 5.28 -11.74
N GLU A 517 21.66 4.56 -11.84
CA GLU A 517 21.40 3.65 -12.96
C GLU A 517 21.40 4.37 -14.32
N GLY A 518 20.88 5.60 -14.38
CA GLY A 518 20.92 6.44 -15.58
C GLY A 518 22.32 6.94 -15.96
N LEU A 519 23.20 7.14 -14.97
CA LEU A 519 24.59 7.57 -15.17
C LEU A 519 25.54 6.39 -15.45
N PHE A 520 25.29 5.27 -14.80
CA PHE A 520 26.07 4.03 -14.83
C PHE A 520 25.19 2.92 -15.44
N LEU A 521 25.31 2.70 -16.75
CA LEU A 521 24.67 1.55 -17.39
C LEU A 521 25.23 0.27 -16.74
N LYS A 522 24.35 -0.56 -16.14
CA LYS A 522 24.74 -1.85 -15.57
C LYS A 522 25.42 -2.70 -16.65
N GLU A 523 26.68 -3.09 -16.41
CA GLU A 523 27.31 -4.21 -17.12
C GLU A 523 26.56 -5.50 -16.74
N GLU A 524 25.50 -5.83 -17.47
CA GLU A 524 24.85 -7.13 -17.36
C GLU A 524 25.77 -8.21 -17.92
N GLY A 525 26.60 -8.80 -17.05
CA GLY A 525 27.04 -10.20 -17.11
C GLY A 525 27.41 -10.78 -18.48
N ARG A 526 28.29 -10.13 -19.26
CA ARG A 526 28.89 -10.74 -20.46
C ARG A 526 30.40 -10.53 -20.50
N SER A 527 31.11 -11.67 -20.39
CA SER A 527 32.38 -12.03 -21.05
C SER A 527 33.33 -10.89 -21.45
N ILE A 528 34.56 -10.97 -20.90
CA ILE A 528 35.75 -10.10 -21.06
C ILE A 528 36.27 -9.95 -22.52
N VAL A 529 35.49 -10.25 -23.55
CA VAL A 529 35.94 -10.09 -24.95
C VAL A 529 34.83 -9.52 -25.82
N SER A 530 34.69 -8.18 -25.79
CA SER A 530 34.31 -7.40 -26.97
C SER A 530 34.49 -5.90 -26.69
N ASN A 531 35.43 -5.27 -27.40
CA ASN A 531 35.52 -3.82 -27.56
C ASN A 531 34.22 -3.26 -28.14
N HIS A 532 33.29 -2.83 -27.29
CA HIS A 532 32.25 -1.89 -27.70
C HIS A 532 32.59 -0.52 -27.12
N ASP A 533 32.95 0.41 -28.00
CA ASP A 533 33.09 1.83 -27.71
C ASP A 533 31.75 2.40 -27.23
N HIS A 534 31.56 2.42 -25.91
CA HIS A 534 30.41 3.07 -25.28
C HIS A 534 30.59 4.59 -25.38
N LYS A 535 29.85 5.21 -26.29
CA LYS A 535 29.94 6.66 -26.56
C LYS A 535 29.10 7.44 -25.55
N TYR A 536 29.76 8.07 -24.59
CA TYR A 536 29.23 9.18 -23.78
C TYR A 536 29.30 10.50 -24.57
N PRO A 537 28.55 11.56 -24.20
CA PRO A 537 28.76 12.86 -24.83
C PRO A 537 30.18 13.36 -24.56
N LYS A 538 30.71 14.17 -25.48
CA LYS A 538 32.03 14.75 -25.30
C LYS A 538 32.02 15.63 -24.05
N PHE A 539 33.04 15.49 -23.21
CA PHE A 539 33.15 16.24 -21.95
C PHE A 539 32.97 17.75 -22.14
N VAL A 540 33.50 18.30 -23.24
CA VAL A 540 33.37 19.73 -23.59
C VAL A 540 31.91 20.14 -23.79
N GLU A 541 31.13 19.34 -24.53
CA GLU A 541 29.71 19.61 -24.82
C GLU A 541 28.87 19.54 -23.53
N MET A 542 29.16 18.57 -22.65
CA MET A 542 28.51 18.45 -21.34
C MET A 542 28.88 19.62 -20.42
N LEU A 543 30.15 20.03 -20.40
CA LEU A 543 30.62 21.16 -19.59
C LEU A 543 30.01 22.48 -20.08
N GLU A 544 29.97 22.72 -21.38
CA GLU A 544 29.30 23.88 -21.98
C GLU A 544 27.81 23.92 -21.63
N TYR A 545 27.13 22.77 -21.66
CA TYR A 545 25.73 22.67 -21.25
C TYR A 545 25.53 23.02 -19.77
N ILE A 546 26.36 22.47 -18.86
CA ILE A 546 26.33 22.80 -17.43
C ILE A 546 26.59 24.30 -17.20
N LEU A 547 27.58 24.85 -17.90
CA LEU A 547 27.94 26.28 -17.82
C LEU A 547 26.81 27.18 -18.33
N LYS A 548 26.10 26.77 -19.39
CA LYS A 548 24.92 27.47 -19.91
C LYS A 548 23.79 27.49 -18.90
N GLN A 549 23.58 26.39 -18.17
CA GLN A 549 22.54 26.30 -17.13
C GLN A 549 22.90 27.09 -15.85
N GLN A 550 24.20 27.25 -15.52
CA GLN A 550 24.67 27.91 -14.30
C GLN A 550 25.89 28.84 -14.49
N PRO A 551 25.71 30.06 -15.04
CA PRO A 551 26.81 31.01 -15.28
C PRO A 551 27.44 31.58 -13.98
N LYS A 552 26.81 31.38 -12.82
CA LYS A 552 27.28 31.90 -11.51
C LYS A 552 28.54 31.20 -10.98
N LEU A 553 28.88 30.01 -11.46
CA LEU A 553 30.11 29.28 -11.10
C LEU A 553 31.39 30.08 -11.42
N TRP A 554 31.32 31.07 -12.31
CA TRP A 554 32.47 31.87 -12.75
C TRP A 554 32.68 33.21 -12.02
N ARG A 555 31.65 33.82 -11.41
CA ARG A 555 31.78 35.20 -10.89
C ARG A 555 32.47 35.26 -9.52
N ARG A 556 33.60 35.97 -9.49
CA ARG A 556 34.43 36.32 -8.33
C ARG A 556 33.80 37.54 -7.64
N THR A 557 33.18 37.38 -6.47
CA THR A 557 32.87 38.56 -5.62
C THR A 557 32.92 38.22 -4.14
N ILE A 558 34.01 38.62 -3.51
CA ILE A 558 33.98 39.17 -2.16
C ILE A 558 33.39 40.58 -2.30
N PRO A 559 32.38 40.99 -1.54
CA PRO A 559 32.20 42.40 -1.21
C PRO A 559 32.78 42.65 0.18
N LYS A 560 33.92 43.33 0.21
CA LYS A 560 34.32 44.14 1.37
C LYS A 560 33.36 45.33 1.40
N GLN A 561 32.31 45.27 2.24
CA GLN A 561 31.59 46.40 2.85
C GLN A 561 30.21 45.93 3.34
N LEU A 562 30.15 45.57 4.61
CA LEU A 562 29.02 45.80 5.52
C LEU A 562 29.44 45.23 6.87
N GLY A 563 30.02 46.10 7.69
CA GLY A 563 30.19 45.82 9.11
C GLY A 563 28.84 46.01 9.79
N VAL A 564 28.15 44.91 10.10
CA VAL A 564 27.25 44.80 11.25
C VAL A 564 27.24 43.32 11.67
N ASN A 565 27.40 43.10 12.97
CA ASN A 565 27.28 41.84 13.69
C ASN A 565 26.18 40.91 13.13
N PHE A 566 26.51 39.65 12.86
CA PHE A 566 25.57 38.54 13.04
C PHE A 566 26.29 37.34 13.67
N CYS A 567 26.19 37.29 14.99
CA CYS A 567 26.38 36.07 15.77
C CYS A 567 25.12 35.19 15.65
N ILE A 568 25.32 33.95 15.21
CA ILE A 568 24.80 32.70 15.80
C ILE A 568 23.30 32.67 16.21
N GLN A 569 22.46 31.96 15.44
CA GLN A 569 21.82 30.70 15.87
C GLN A 569 21.03 29.98 14.75
N PRO A 570 20.79 28.66 14.87
CA PRO A 570 20.47 27.76 13.78
C PRO A 570 18.98 27.46 13.67
N LYS A 571 18.38 27.63 12.49
CA LYS A 571 17.17 26.92 12.00
C LYS A 571 16.75 27.49 10.64
N GLY A 572 16.68 26.62 9.63
CA GLY A 572 15.89 26.78 8.40
C GLY A 572 16.29 27.90 7.44
N CYS A 573 16.74 27.53 6.22
CA CYS A 573 16.35 28.16 4.94
C CYS A 573 17.25 27.72 3.77
N VAL A 574 16.76 26.69 3.09
CA VAL A 574 16.74 26.29 1.65
C VAL A 574 17.63 26.99 0.57
N CYS A 575 18.31 28.11 0.79
CA CYS A 575 18.97 28.83 -0.33
C CYS A 575 20.48 28.59 -0.50
N TYR A 576 21.14 27.85 0.40
CA TYR A 576 22.60 27.60 0.35
C TYR A 576 23.00 26.22 -0.24
N TRP A 577 22.05 25.34 -0.52
CA TRP A 577 22.33 23.95 -0.94
C TRP A 577 22.60 23.74 -2.43
N ASN A 578 22.37 24.74 -3.29
CA ASN A 578 22.57 24.56 -4.73
C ASN A 578 24.05 24.54 -5.16
N ILE A 579 24.97 25.21 -4.45
CA ILE A 579 26.39 25.20 -4.81
C ILE A 579 27.07 23.84 -4.47
N PRO A 580 26.81 23.21 -3.30
CA PRO A 580 27.36 21.88 -2.96
C PRO A 580 26.81 20.72 -3.81
N LEU A 581 25.55 20.82 -4.27
CA LEU A 581 24.93 19.76 -5.08
C LEU A 581 25.61 19.64 -6.46
N HIS A 582 25.88 20.78 -7.09
CA HIS A 582 26.49 20.83 -8.42
C HIS A 582 27.99 20.47 -8.37
N SER A 583 28.71 20.80 -7.29
CA SER A 583 30.09 20.36 -7.11
C SER A 583 30.19 18.85 -6.89
N LYS A 584 29.25 18.24 -6.15
CA LYS A 584 29.14 16.76 -6.01
C LYS A 584 28.74 16.07 -7.31
N ALA A 585 27.81 16.65 -8.06
CA ALA A 585 27.41 16.17 -9.39
C ALA A 585 28.58 16.20 -10.39
N LEU A 586 29.36 17.29 -10.39
CA LEU A 586 30.59 17.42 -11.18
C LEU A 586 31.62 16.36 -10.75
N LEU A 587 31.80 16.15 -9.44
CA LEU A 587 32.68 15.12 -8.87
C LEU A 587 32.29 13.70 -9.29
N ASN A 588 30.97 13.39 -9.29
CA ASN A 588 30.46 12.07 -9.68
C ASN A 588 30.62 11.80 -11.18
N TYR A 589 30.43 12.81 -12.05
CA TYR A 589 30.73 12.70 -13.48
C TYR A 589 32.25 12.62 -13.73
N MET A 590 33.07 13.28 -12.92
CA MET A 590 34.53 13.30 -13.03
C MET A 590 35.21 11.97 -12.63
N LEU A 591 34.52 11.08 -11.91
CA LEU A 591 34.97 9.69 -11.71
C LEU A 591 34.98 8.88 -13.02
N VAL A 592 34.29 9.34 -14.07
CA VAL A 592 34.11 8.61 -15.34
C VAL A 592 35.24 8.90 -16.36
N LEU A 593 36.02 9.97 -16.21
CA LEU A 593 37.03 10.39 -17.20
C LEU A 593 38.37 10.89 -16.58
N PRO A 594 39.20 10.00 -16.01
CA PRO A 594 40.47 10.39 -15.35
C PRO A 594 41.47 11.13 -16.26
N ARG A 595 41.52 10.78 -17.55
CA ARG A 595 42.51 11.33 -18.50
C ARG A 595 42.30 12.80 -18.88
N HIS A 596 41.08 13.34 -18.76
CA HIS A 596 40.78 14.71 -19.20
C HIS A 596 40.97 15.77 -18.10
N TRP A 597 41.09 15.36 -16.83
CA TRP A 597 41.32 16.27 -15.70
C TRP A 597 42.69 16.95 -15.74
N PHE A 598 43.73 16.24 -16.20
CA PHE A 598 45.09 16.79 -16.21
C PHE A 598 45.24 18.00 -17.14
N GLN A 599 44.45 18.06 -18.21
CA GLN A 599 44.48 19.14 -19.20
C GLN A 599 43.73 20.41 -18.76
N LEU A 600 42.99 20.40 -17.64
CA LEU A 600 42.22 21.57 -17.17
C LEU A 600 42.94 22.32 -16.04
N ALA A 601 43.51 23.47 -16.43
CA ALA A 601 43.89 24.67 -15.68
C ALA A 601 44.33 24.52 -14.20
N PRO A 602 45.62 24.81 -13.87
CA PRO A 602 46.18 24.87 -12.50
C PRO A 602 45.35 25.67 -11.47
N ILE A 603 44.50 26.58 -11.95
CA ILE A 603 43.61 27.45 -11.18
C ILE A 603 42.51 26.66 -10.46
N PHE A 604 41.96 25.60 -11.07
CA PHE A 604 40.85 24.82 -10.50
C PHE A 604 41.35 23.90 -9.37
N ARG A 605 42.54 23.30 -9.54
CA ARG A 605 43.23 22.50 -8.51
C ARG A 605 43.49 23.31 -7.24
N ARG A 606 44.11 24.48 -7.37
CA ARG A 606 44.41 25.35 -6.21
C ARG A 606 43.13 25.83 -5.50
N ARG A 607 42.05 26.11 -6.23
CA ARG A 607 40.81 26.65 -5.68
C ARG A 607 39.95 25.60 -4.95
N LEU A 608 39.94 24.36 -5.41
CA LEU A 608 39.24 23.25 -4.73
C LEU A 608 39.99 22.76 -3.50
N LEU A 609 41.31 22.63 -3.58
CA LEU A 609 42.14 22.24 -2.42
C LEU A 609 42.14 23.32 -1.33
N SER A 610 41.89 24.59 -1.68
CA SER A 610 41.72 25.70 -0.72
C SER A 610 40.26 26.03 -0.39
N HIS A 611 39.29 25.16 -0.71
CA HIS A 611 37.88 25.42 -0.47
C HIS A 611 37.56 25.47 1.04
N THR A 612 36.53 26.20 1.48
CA THR A 612 36.18 26.32 2.91
C THR A 612 35.56 25.04 3.48
N ASP A 613 34.78 24.32 2.68
CA ASP A 613 34.17 23.04 3.03
C ASP A 613 35.18 21.88 3.06
N LEU A 614 35.22 21.14 4.18
CA LEU A 614 36.15 20.03 4.42
C LEU A 614 35.95 18.88 3.42
N SER A 615 34.69 18.48 3.18
CA SER A 615 34.37 17.33 2.32
C SER A 615 34.76 17.56 0.87
N THR A 616 34.62 18.81 0.41
CA THR A 616 35.04 19.25 -0.92
C THR A 616 36.56 19.17 -1.06
N ARG A 617 37.33 19.57 -0.04
CA ARG A 617 38.81 19.50 -0.05
C ARG A 617 39.30 18.06 -0.09
N GLU A 618 38.77 17.19 0.76
CA GLU A 618 39.16 15.77 0.82
C GLU A 618 38.81 15.03 -0.47
N SER A 619 37.63 15.27 -1.03
CA SER A 619 37.21 14.63 -2.27
C SER A 619 38.03 15.12 -3.48
N ALA A 620 38.39 16.41 -3.51
CA ALA A 620 39.28 16.97 -4.52
C ALA A 620 40.70 16.40 -4.43
N ALA A 621 41.23 16.23 -3.21
CA ALA A 621 42.51 15.59 -2.98
C ALA A 621 42.53 14.11 -3.43
N ARG A 622 41.46 13.36 -3.12
CA ARG A 622 41.30 11.96 -3.55
C ARG A 622 41.21 11.83 -5.07
N LEU A 623 40.41 12.66 -5.74
CA LEU A 623 40.32 12.70 -7.20
C LEU A 623 41.67 13.03 -7.85
N LEU A 624 42.44 13.94 -7.26
CA LEU A 624 43.78 14.26 -7.75
C LEU A 624 44.71 13.04 -7.63
N GLY A 625 44.62 12.27 -6.54
CA GLY A 625 45.31 11.00 -6.39
C GLY A 625 44.92 9.97 -7.46
N MET A 626 43.63 9.77 -7.71
CA MET A 626 43.18 8.84 -8.77
C MET A 626 43.64 9.29 -10.16
N ALA A 627 43.58 10.60 -10.44
CA ALA A 627 44.06 11.16 -11.70
C ALA A 627 45.58 11.04 -11.86
N SER A 628 46.34 11.04 -10.75
CA SER A 628 47.80 10.87 -10.79
C SER A 628 48.23 9.49 -11.29
N CYS A 629 47.37 8.47 -11.17
CA CYS A 629 47.62 7.13 -11.72
C CYS A 629 47.75 7.11 -13.26
N ALA A 630 47.29 8.16 -13.95
CA ALA A 630 47.36 8.28 -15.40
C ALA A 630 48.57 9.10 -15.89
N LEU A 631 49.43 9.58 -14.98
CA LEU A 631 50.58 10.43 -15.27
C LEU A 631 51.86 9.61 -15.41
N SER A 632 52.84 10.14 -16.15
CA SER A 632 54.20 9.57 -16.15
C SER A 632 54.92 9.86 -14.83
N ASP A 633 55.89 9.02 -14.47
CA ASP A 633 56.67 9.18 -13.22
C ASP A 633 57.28 10.59 -13.08
N SER A 634 57.75 11.19 -14.19
CA SER A 634 58.28 12.56 -14.20
C SER A 634 57.23 13.63 -13.90
N GLU A 635 56.00 13.47 -14.40
CA GLU A 635 54.89 14.41 -14.17
C GLU A 635 54.36 14.29 -12.74
N SER A 636 54.31 13.06 -12.22
CA SER A 636 53.96 12.77 -10.83
C SER A 636 54.97 13.36 -9.85
N CYS A 637 56.28 13.24 -10.10
CA CYS A 637 57.33 13.86 -9.27
C CYS A 637 57.27 15.39 -9.30
N SER A 638 56.96 16.00 -10.46
CA SER A 638 56.78 17.45 -10.58
C SER A 638 55.54 17.93 -9.81
N LEU A 639 54.43 17.20 -9.88
CA LEU A 639 53.20 17.49 -9.14
C LEU A 639 53.43 17.38 -7.63
N LEU A 640 54.11 16.33 -7.18
CA LEU A 640 54.48 16.16 -5.78
C LEU A 640 55.38 17.30 -5.28
N SER A 641 56.38 17.69 -6.08
CA SER A 641 57.27 18.81 -5.74
C SER A 641 56.51 20.14 -5.65
N GLU A 642 55.53 20.39 -6.54
CA GLU A 642 54.64 21.57 -6.45
C GLU A 642 53.77 21.53 -5.18
N LEU A 643 53.17 20.38 -4.87
CA LEU A 643 52.32 20.22 -3.69
C LEU A 643 53.12 20.34 -2.39
N ILE A 644 54.30 19.73 -2.29
CA ILE A 644 55.20 19.83 -1.13
C ILE A 644 55.66 21.29 -0.96
N ALA A 645 56.12 21.95 -2.02
CA ALA A 645 56.50 23.36 -1.96
C ALA A 645 55.35 24.29 -1.52
N SER A 646 54.10 23.94 -1.85
CA SER A 646 52.91 24.68 -1.42
C SER A 646 52.60 24.52 0.07
N VAL A 647 52.98 23.39 0.68
CA VAL A 647 52.72 23.06 2.09
C VAL A 647 53.89 23.42 3.00
N SER A 648 55.14 23.42 2.50
CA SER A 648 56.35 23.71 3.28
C SER A 648 56.57 25.20 3.60
N GLN A 649 55.66 26.09 3.22
CA GLN A 649 55.73 27.51 3.58
C GLN A 649 55.37 27.73 5.06
N PRO A 650 55.96 28.72 5.76
CA PRO A 650 55.74 28.91 7.19
C PRO A 650 54.26 29.16 7.53
N PRO A 651 53.75 28.61 8.65
CA PRO A 651 52.32 28.52 8.98
C PRO A 651 51.59 29.87 9.07
N GLN A 652 52.33 30.98 9.19
CA GLN A 652 51.76 32.34 9.23
C GLN A 652 51.31 32.88 7.86
N LYS A 653 51.66 32.24 6.73
CA LYS A 653 51.37 32.77 5.36
C LYS A 653 50.21 32.09 4.63
N LEU A 654 49.76 30.91 5.04
CA LEU A 654 48.73 30.14 4.33
C LEU A 654 47.58 29.80 5.26
N ARG A 655 46.35 29.84 4.74
CA ARG A 655 45.13 29.47 5.49
C ARG A 655 45.17 27.99 5.85
N PHE A 656 44.52 27.62 6.96
CA PHE A 656 44.42 26.24 7.44
C PHE A 656 43.84 25.30 6.36
N GLU A 657 42.82 25.76 5.64
CA GLU A 657 42.13 25.02 4.58
C GLU A 657 43.07 24.63 3.44
N ALA A 658 43.97 25.54 3.05
CA ALA A 658 44.94 25.31 1.99
C ALA A 658 46.02 24.31 2.41
N HIS A 659 46.51 24.38 3.66
CA HIS A 659 47.43 23.40 4.21
C HIS A 659 46.79 22.01 4.33
N HIS A 660 45.55 21.94 4.81
CA HIS A 660 44.81 20.69 4.95
C HIS A 660 44.59 20.01 3.59
N GLY A 661 44.04 20.73 2.61
CA GLY A 661 43.81 20.17 1.27
C GLY A 661 45.11 19.78 0.56
N GLY A 662 46.17 20.59 0.71
CA GLY A 662 47.49 20.30 0.17
C GLY A 662 48.09 19.01 0.75
N LEU A 663 48.06 18.81 2.07
CA LEU A 663 48.56 17.59 2.70
C LEU A 663 47.76 16.35 2.33
N CYS A 664 46.43 16.42 2.31
CA CYS A 664 45.61 15.30 1.85
C CYS A 664 45.98 14.92 0.40
N ALA A 665 46.18 15.91 -0.46
CA ALA A 665 46.59 15.69 -1.84
C ALA A 665 47.99 15.06 -1.94
N VAL A 666 48.96 15.52 -1.14
CA VAL A 666 50.29 14.89 -1.05
C VAL A 666 50.13 13.43 -0.63
N GLY A 667 49.29 13.13 0.38
CA GLY A 667 49.02 11.76 0.82
C GLY A 667 48.45 10.86 -0.28
N TYR A 668 47.37 11.28 -0.95
CA TYR A 668 46.74 10.48 -2.01
C TYR A 668 47.63 10.34 -3.26
N VAL A 669 48.33 11.40 -3.68
CA VAL A 669 49.23 11.35 -4.84
C VAL A 669 50.48 10.53 -4.53
N SER A 670 51.07 10.65 -3.33
CA SER A 670 52.23 9.85 -2.92
C SER A 670 51.89 8.39 -2.65
N ALA A 671 50.67 8.09 -2.16
CA ALA A 671 50.22 6.71 -2.03
C ALA A 671 50.13 6.01 -3.40
N HIS A 672 49.82 6.77 -4.46
CA HIS A 672 49.83 6.27 -5.84
C HIS A 672 51.20 6.37 -6.53
N CYS A 673 52.13 7.20 -6.03
CA CYS A 673 53.48 7.42 -6.56
C CYS A 673 54.52 7.18 -5.45
N SER A 674 55.10 5.98 -5.36
CA SER A 674 55.91 5.55 -4.22
C SER A 674 57.13 6.46 -3.92
N TYR A 675 57.25 6.97 -2.65
CA TYR A 675 58.35 7.72 -1.96
C TYR A 675 58.33 9.29 -2.05
N ARG A 676 58.76 10.18 -1.11
CA ARG A 676 59.35 10.30 0.28
C ARG A 676 59.12 11.79 0.74
N ILE A 677 59.04 12.16 2.05
CA ILE A 677 59.45 13.48 2.72
C ILE A 677 58.63 13.83 4.03
N PRO A 678 59.20 14.58 5.03
CA PRO A 678 58.81 14.61 6.45
C PRO A 678 58.04 15.87 6.97
N THR A 679 57.72 15.88 8.28
CA THR A 679 56.60 16.60 8.94
C THR A 679 56.98 17.62 10.03
N THR A 680 56.09 18.62 10.32
CA THR A 680 55.90 19.27 11.66
C THR A 680 54.43 19.76 11.90
N ALA A 681 53.98 19.80 13.17
CA ALA A 681 52.58 19.82 13.68
C ALA A 681 51.99 21.22 13.97
N PRO A 682 50.72 21.54 13.65
CA PRO A 682 49.44 20.93 14.10
C PRO A 682 48.75 20.06 13.03
N LEU A 683 49.47 19.85 11.93
CA LEU A 683 49.17 18.97 10.82
C LEU A 683 49.38 17.48 11.17
N ALA A 684 49.51 17.13 12.45
CA ALA A 684 50.01 15.81 12.89
C ALA A 684 49.06 14.66 12.57
N SER A 685 47.74 14.80 12.82
CA SER A 685 46.77 13.75 12.49
C SER A 685 46.60 13.57 10.98
N VAL A 686 46.61 14.67 10.20
CA VAL A 686 46.55 14.67 8.74
C VAL A 686 47.84 14.10 8.11
N ALA A 687 48.99 14.41 8.71
CA ALA A 687 50.27 13.87 8.29
C ALA A 687 50.40 12.38 8.64
N MET A 688 49.86 11.95 9.78
CA MET A 688 49.76 10.53 10.12
C MET A 688 48.83 9.79 9.17
N GLU A 689 47.70 10.39 8.77
CA GLU A 689 46.78 9.85 7.77
C GLU A 689 47.46 9.68 6.40
N ALA A 690 48.24 10.68 5.97
CA ALA A 690 49.05 10.59 4.76
C ALA A 690 50.12 9.48 4.86
N LEU A 691 50.80 9.33 6.01
CA LEU A 691 51.73 8.23 6.26
C LEU A 691 51.03 6.86 6.26
N GLY A 692 49.81 6.79 6.77
CA GLY A 692 48.94 5.62 6.70
C GLY A 692 48.63 5.20 5.27
N HIS A 693 48.26 6.15 4.41
CA HIS A 693 48.03 5.89 2.98
C HIS A 693 49.29 5.45 2.23
N ILE A 694 50.47 5.88 2.66
CA ILE A 694 51.74 5.40 2.10
C ILE A 694 52.02 3.97 2.59
N GLY A 695 51.87 3.73 3.89
CA GLY A 695 52.18 2.46 4.53
C GLY A 695 51.29 1.29 4.09
N ILE A 696 50.06 1.57 3.64
CA ILE A 696 49.18 0.53 3.07
C ILE A 696 49.55 0.13 1.65
N CYS A 697 50.39 0.91 0.95
CA CYS A 697 50.92 0.55 -0.36
C CYS A 697 52.27 -0.21 -0.26
N GLY A 698 52.95 -0.15 0.89
CA GLY A 698 54.22 -0.83 1.14
C GLY A 698 54.94 -0.31 2.41
N PRO A 699 56.00 -0.99 2.88
CA PRO A 699 56.72 -0.61 4.11
C PRO A 699 57.33 0.79 4.02
N LEU A 700 57.37 1.50 5.16
CA LEU A 700 57.90 2.86 5.19
C LEU A 700 59.43 2.87 4.98
N PRO A 701 59.99 3.80 4.20
CA PRO A 701 61.40 3.81 3.90
C PRO A 701 62.28 4.38 5.03
N LEU A 702 63.51 3.89 5.13
CA LEU A 702 64.54 4.43 6.03
C LEU A 702 64.81 5.91 5.73
N LEU A 703 64.91 6.76 6.75
CA LEU A 703 65.35 8.15 6.58
C LEU A 703 66.86 8.16 6.41
N VAL A 704 67.32 8.42 5.18
CA VAL A 704 68.74 8.61 4.88
C VAL A 704 69.05 10.09 5.09
N ASN A 705 69.78 10.39 6.15
CA ASN A 705 70.57 11.62 6.24
C ASN A 705 72.00 11.29 5.83
N ASP A 706 72.67 12.19 5.13
CA ASP A 706 73.98 12.00 4.49
C ASP A 706 75.16 11.68 5.44
N SER A 707 74.94 11.23 6.68
CA SER A 707 76.01 10.94 7.66
C SER A 707 75.70 9.88 8.72
N SER A 708 74.58 9.15 8.68
CA SER A 708 74.25 8.13 9.70
C SER A 708 73.50 6.92 9.13
N PRO A 709 73.59 5.73 9.76
CA PRO A 709 72.77 4.59 9.37
C PRO A 709 71.30 5.01 9.41
N GLY A 710 70.55 4.64 8.36
CA GLY A 710 69.21 5.16 8.12
C GLY A 710 68.30 4.97 9.32
N ILE A 711 67.71 6.05 9.82
CA ILE A 711 66.85 6.04 11.01
C ILE A 711 65.43 5.69 10.56
N GLN A 712 64.75 4.81 11.29
CA GLN A 712 63.39 4.41 10.98
C GLN A 712 62.37 5.49 11.37
N VAL A 713 61.36 5.72 10.52
CA VAL A 713 60.37 6.80 10.70
C VAL A 713 59.57 6.63 12.00
N LEU A 714 59.18 5.41 12.35
CA LEU A 714 58.42 5.14 13.58
C LEU A 714 59.25 5.33 14.85
N GLU A 715 60.56 5.06 14.82
CA GLU A 715 61.46 5.28 15.96
C GLU A 715 61.59 6.78 16.28
N VAL A 716 61.69 7.63 15.26
CA VAL A 716 61.74 9.10 15.43
C VAL A 716 60.40 9.65 15.93
N LEU A 717 59.29 9.05 15.51
CA LEU A 717 57.95 9.53 15.85
C LEU A 717 57.42 8.98 17.18
N GLN A 718 57.99 7.90 17.73
CA GLN A 718 57.49 7.21 18.92
C GLN A 718 57.21 8.16 20.10
N GLU A 719 58.17 9.01 20.48
CA GLU A 719 58.02 9.92 21.63
C GLU A 719 56.93 10.97 21.39
N LYS A 720 56.81 11.48 20.15
CA LYS A 720 55.78 12.46 19.77
C LYS A 720 54.40 11.83 19.70
N LEU A 721 54.30 10.62 19.14
CA LEU A 721 53.05 9.88 19.04
C LEU A 721 52.53 9.46 20.41
N SER A 722 53.42 9.04 21.33
CA SER A 722 53.03 8.74 22.70
C SER A 722 52.39 9.95 23.40
N LYS A 723 52.92 11.16 23.17
CA LYS A 723 52.33 12.40 23.71
C LYS A 723 50.98 12.73 23.05
N LEU A 724 50.87 12.58 21.73
CA LEU A 724 49.64 12.87 20.98
C LEU A 724 48.50 11.88 21.30
N LEU A 725 48.81 10.60 21.46
CA LEU A 725 47.86 9.56 21.84
C LEU A 725 47.36 9.71 23.29
N SER A 726 48.12 10.40 24.14
CA SER A 726 47.70 10.79 25.50
C SER A 726 46.92 12.11 25.56
N GLY A 727 46.68 12.77 24.43
CA GLY A 727 45.99 14.06 24.36
C GLY A 727 44.46 13.94 24.45
N ASP A 728 43.79 15.10 24.63
CA ASP A 728 42.33 15.18 24.83
C ASP A 728 41.50 15.15 23.52
N ASP A 729 42.13 15.29 22.34
CA ASP A 729 41.43 15.33 21.05
C ASP A 729 41.11 13.93 20.50
N ILE A 730 39.92 13.44 20.85
CA ILE A 730 39.39 12.12 20.47
C ILE A 730 39.53 11.85 18.97
N LYS A 731 39.20 12.81 18.10
CA LYS A 731 39.22 12.61 16.64
C LYS A 731 40.63 12.49 16.08
N SER A 732 41.56 13.28 16.61
CA SER A 732 42.97 13.15 16.22
C SER A 732 43.56 11.84 16.71
N VAL A 733 43.26 11.42 17.94
CA VAL A 733 43.72 10.13 18.48
C VAL A 733 43.16 8.96 17.65
N GLN A 734 41.89 9.02 17.27
CA GLN A 734 41.25 8.03 16.39
C GLN A 734 41.98 7.90 15.04
N LYS A 735 42.22 9.03 14.36
CA LYS A 735 42.94 9.06 13.07
C LYS A 735 44.36 8.51 13.18
N ILE A 736 45.08 8.88 14.24
CA ILE A 736 46.45 8.40 14.49
C ILE A 736 46.46 6.89 14.71
N ALA A 737 45.52 6.36 15.51
CA ALA A 737 45.42 4.92 15.77
C ALA A 737 45.13 4.12 14.48
N LEU A 738 44.17 4.55 13.66
CA LEU A 738 43.88 3.90 12.36
C LEU A 738 45.08 3.95 11.42
N SER A 739 45.77 5.10 11.35
CA SER A 739 46.95 5.27 10.52
C SER A 739 48.10 4.36 10.93
N LEU A 740 48.30 4.12 12.24
CA LEU A 740 49.27 3.13 12.73
C LEU A 740 48.93 1.72 12.25
N GLY A 741 47.65 1.36 12.21
CA GLY A 741 47.18 0.10 11.63
C GLY A 741 47.55 -0.04 10.15
N HIS A 742 47.26 0.99 9.34
CA HIS A 742 47.59 1.01 7.92
C HIS A 742 49.10 0.94 7.66
N ILE A 743 49.92 1.63 8.46
CA ILE A 743 51.40 1.58 8.37
C ILE A 743 51.92 0.17 8.61
N CYS A 744 51.35 -0.54 9.58
CA CYS A 744 51.84 -1.86 9.98
C CYS A 744 51.29 -3.01 9.11
N SER A 745 50.45 -2.74 8.12
CA SER A 745 49.80 -3.76 7.30
C SER A 745 50.77 -4.53 6.38
N HIS A 746 51.89 -3.91 6.00
CA HIS A 746 52.92 -4.49 5.11
C HIS A 746 54.33 -4.43 5.71
N GLU A 747 54.45 -4.15 7.01
CA GLU A 747 55.73 -3.95 7.69
C GLU A 747 56.28 -5.27 8.24
N MET A 748 57.53 -5.61 7.90
CA MET A 748 58.14 -6.90 8.30
C MET A 748 59.10 -6.78 9.50
N SER A 749 59.39 -5.57 9.98
CA SER A 749 60.30 -5.34 11.11
C SER A 749 59.64 -5.61 12.46
N SER A 750 60.24 -6.51 13.26
CA SER A 750 59.76 -6.84 14.61
C SER A 750 59.87 -5.67 15.59
N SER A 751 60.82 -4.76 15.42
CA SER A 751 60.94 -3.54 16.24
C SER A 751 59.78 -2.57 15.97
N HIS A 752 59.39 -2.38 14.71
CA HIS A 752 58.29 -1.51 14.30
C HIS A 752 56.93 -2.01 14.80
N LEU A 753 56.66 -3.30 14.60
CA LEU A 753 55.42 -3.93 15.07
C LEU A 753 55.32 -3.83 16.59
N LYS A 754 56.43 -4.00 17.32
CA LYS A 754 56.47 -3.82 18.77
C LYS A 754 56.18 -2.37 19.20
N ILE A 755 56.78 -1.37 18.56
CA ILE A 755 56.51 0.05 18.85
C ILE A 755 55.02 0.38 18.60
N ALA A 756 54.45 -0.07 17.49
CA ALA A 756 53.05 0.14 17.17
C ALA A 756 52.12 -0.56 18.17
N LEU A 757 52.42 -1.81 18.55
CA LEU A 757 51.68 -2.53 19.58
C LEU A 757 51.74 -1.84 20.94
N ASP A 758 52.92 -1.36 21.37
CA ASP A 758 53.06 -0.63 22.64
C ASP A 758 52.25 0.67 22.65
N LEU A 759 52.25 1.41 21.54
CA LEU A 759 51.44 2.62 21.37
C LEU A 759 49.94 2.30 21.38
N LEU A 760 49.48 1.26 20.67
CA LEU A 760 48.07 0.84 20.66
C LEU A 760 47.62 0.29 22.02
N PHE A 761 48.45 -0.50 22.70
CA PHE A 761 48.14 -1.02 24.04
C PHE A 761 48.07 0.07 25.10
N SER A 762 48.75 1.20 24.92
CA SER A 762 48.60 2.37 25.79
C SER A 762 47.15 2.91 25.82
N LEU A 763 46.37 2.68 24.75
CA LEU A 763 44.97 3.09 24.63
C LEU A 763 43.98 2.18 25.38
N SER A 764 44.43 1.08 25.98
CA SER A 764 43.59 0.12 26.72
C SER A 764 42.83 0.71 27.92
N ARG A 765 43.21 1.92 28.35
CA ARG A 765 42.60 2.64 29.48
C ARG A 765 41.76 3.84 29.02
N SER A 766 41.59 4.03 27.72
CA SER A 766 40.75 5.10 27.19
C SER A 766 39.29 4.87 27.56
N LYS A 767 38.60 5.96 27.93
CA LYS A 767 37.15 5.95 28.19
C LYS A 767 36.33 6.26 26.94
N ALA A 768 36.97 6.71 25.85
CA ALA A 768 36.29 7.05 24.60
C ALA A 768 36.11 5.80 23.74
N GLU A 769 34.86 5.41 23.49
CA GLU A 769 34.51 4.22 22.70
C GLU A 769 35.11 4.29 21.28
N GLU A 770 35.06 5.46 20.65
CA GLU A 770 35.60 5.73 19.30
C GLU A 770 37.09 5.39 19.19
N ILE A 771 37.88 5.67 20.24
CA ILE A 771 39.32 5.37 20.30
C ILE A 771 39.55 3.86 20.45
N LEU A 772 38.72 3.19 21.27
CA LEU A 772 38.81 1.74 21.46
C LEU A 772 38.49 0.98 20.17
N PHE A 773 37.46 1.42 19.42
CA PHE A 773 37.12 0.82 18.13
C PHE A 773 38.22 1.06 17.08
N ALA A 774 38.76 2.26 16.99
CA ALA A 774 39.88 2.56 16.08
C ALA A 774 41.16 1.75 16.42
N ALA A 775 41.47 1.58 17.70
CA ALA A 775 42.57 0.73 18.14
C ALA A 775 42.32 -0.76 17.80
N GLY A 776 41.09 -1.25 17.97
CA GLY A 776 40.71 -2.62 17.59
C GLY A 776 40.78 -2.88 16.09
N GLU A 777 40.39 -1.88 15.28
CA GLU A 777 40.55 -1.90 13.83
C GLU A 777 42.04 -1.94 13.42
N ALA A 778 42.87 -1.07 14.03
CA ALA A 778 44.31 -1.08 13.80
C ALA A 778 44.95 -2.43 14.15
N LEU A 779 44.59 -3.02 15.31
CA LEU A 779 45.06 -4.35 15.70
C LEU A 779 44.65 -5.45 14.71
N SER A 780 43.52 -5.29 14.00
CA SER A 780 43.07 -6.24 12.97
C SER A 780 43.97 -6.17 11.72
N PHE A 781 44.40 -4.97 11.32
CA PHE A 781 45.42 -4.81 10.28
C PHE A 781 46.77 -5.45 10.68
N LEU A 782 47.20 -5.29 11.93
CA LEU A 782 48.44 -5.94 12.44
C LEU A 782 48.32 -7.47 12.54
N TRP A 783 47.12 -8.00 12.83
CA TRP A 783 46.85 -9.43 12.90
C TRP A 783 46.96 -10.11 11.52
N GLY A 784 46.57 -9.37 10.47
CA GLY A 784 46.57 -9.83 9.07
C GLY A 784 45.28 -10.54 8.67
N GLY A 785 45.02 -10.59 7.35
CA GLY A 785 43.81 -11.21 6.78
C GLY A 785 42.60 -10.28 6.70
N VAL A 786 42.80 -8.96 6.81
CA VAL A 786 41.73 -7.98 6.63
C VAL A 786 41.30 -7.96 5.15
N PRO A 787 40.00 -8.10 4.84
CA PRO A 787 39.44 -8.23 3.49
C PRO A 787 39.29 -6.88 2.77
N VAL A 788 40.25 -5.97 2.95
CA VAL A 788 40.27 -4.64 2.36
C VAL A 788 41.60 -4.44 1.62
N THR A 789 41.52 -4.09 0.34
CA THR A 789 42.69 -3.80 -0.49
C THR A 789 43.07 -2.32 -0.40
N ALA A 790 44.35 -1.98 -0.59
CA ALA A 790 44.82 -0.59 -0.65
C ALA A 790 43.99 0.26 -1.65
N ASP A 791 43.61 -0.33 -2.79
CA ASP A 791 42.74 0.28 -3.79
C ASP A 791 41.34 0.64 -3.25
N MET A 792 40.76 -0.14 -2.35
CA MET A 792 39.45 0.16 -1.76
C MET A 792 39.55 1.39 -0.86
N ILE A 793 40.62 1.49 -0.08
CA ILE A 793 40.84 2.60 0.86
C ILE A 793 41.15 3.90 0.12
N LEU A 794 41.94 3.83 -0.95
CA LEU A 794 42.39 5.01 -1.69
C LEU A 794 41.38 5.49 -2.75
N LYS A 795 40.66 4.57 -3.41
CA LYS A 795 39.78 4.89 -4.55
C LYS A 795 38.31 5.05 -4.18
N THR A 796 37.91 4.87 -2.92
CA THR A 796 36.53 5.02 -2.46
C THR A 796 36.40 6.04 -1.32
N ASN A 797 35.18 6.33 -0.87
CA ASN A 797 34.93 7.18 0.30
C ASN A 797 35.13 6.43 1.64
N TYR A 798 36.03 5.46 1.66
CA TYR A 798 36.36 4.69 2.85
C TYR A 798 36.81 5.62 3.98
N THR A 799 36.29 5.39 5.18
CA THR A 799 36.62 6.19 6.38
C THR A 799 37.13 5.31 7.51
N SER A 800 36.49 4.17 7.76
CA SER A 800 36.96 3.11 8.66
C SER A 800 36.19 1.82 8.39
N LEU A 801 36.69 0.69 8.88
CA LEU A 801 36.00 -0.60 8.84
C LEU A 801 34.66 -0.54 9.62
N SER A 802 34.57 0.36 10.59
CA SER A 802 33.38 0.54 11.45
C SER A 802 32.24 1.35 10.82
N THR A 803 32.50 2.21 9.83
CA THR A 803 31.47 3.02 9.13
C THR A 803 30.93 2.34 7.87
N ASP A 804 31.66 1.41 7.26
CA ASP A 804 31.20 0.61 6.12
C ASP A 804 30.28 -0.55 6.57
N SER A 805 29.04 -0.18 6.88
CA SER A 805 27.94 -1.07 7.29
C SER A 805 27.57 -2.22 6.32
N ASN A 806 28.25 -2.33 5.17
CA ASN A 806 28.01 -3.33 4.14
C ASN A 806 28.99 -4.51 4.16
N PHE A 807 30.00 -4.53 5.04
CA PHE A 807 31.03 -5.58 5.00
C PHE A 807 30.48 -6.99 5.30
N LEU A 808 29.48 -7.10 6.19
CA LEU A 808 28.79 -8.35 6.47
C LEU A 808 27.71 -8.72 5.42
N MET A 809 27.33 -7.80 4.52
CA MET A 809 26.26 -7.99 3.53
C MET A 809 26.73 -8.51 2.18
N ARG A 810 28.03 -8.39 1.84
CA ARG A 810 28.54 -8.96 0.60
C ARG A 810 28.72 -10.46 0.78
N GLU A 811 28.14 -11.27 -0.10
CA GLU A 811 28.39 -12.72 -0.13
C GLU A 811 29.92 -12.97 -0.20
N VAL A 812 30.53 -13.30 0.95
CA VAL A 812 31.97 -13.55 1.10
C VAL A 812 32.40 -14.78 0.29
N LYS A 813 31.46 -15.59 -0.21
CA LYS A 813 31.71 -16.71 -1.13
C LYS A 813 32.40 -16.29 -2.44
N SER A 814 32.37 -15.02 -2.83
CA SER A 814 33.00 -14.55 -4.08
C SER A 814 34.48 -14.11 -3.92
N LEU A 815 34.93 -13.81 -2.70
CA LEU A 815 36.30 -13.33 -2.44
C LEU A 815 37.26 -14.45 -2.01
N SER A 816 36.76 -15.63 -1.62
CA SER A 816 37.60 -16.77 -1.22
C SER A 816 38.48 -17.31 -2.35
N ASN A 817 38.09 -17.09 -3.61
CA ASN A 817 38.80 -17.67 -4.76
C ASN A 817 39.95 -16.81 -5.29
N LYS A 818 40.25 -15.64 -4.70
CA LYS A 818 41.35 -14.77 -5.14
C LYS A 818 42.49 -14.59 -4.13
N LEU A 819 42.32 -14.96 -2.86
CA LEU A 819 43.38 -14.88 -1.84
C LEU A 819 44.25 -16.15 -1.75
N ALA A 820 43.95 -17.20 -2.51
CA ALA A 820 44.70 -18.47 -2.46
C ALA A 820 46.07 -18.44 -3.16
N ASP A 821 46.41 -17.36 -3.88
CA ASP A 821 47.62 -17.31 -4.72
C ASP A 821 48.75 -16.39 -4.23
N ALA A 822 48.66 -15.81 -3.03
CA ALA A 822 49.78 -15.11 -2.41
C ALA A 822 50.67 -16.11 -1.67
N LYS A 823 51.63 -16.72 -2.39
CA LYS A 823 52.72 -17.50 -1.78
C LYS A 823 53.50 -16.61 -0.80
N THR A 824 53.46 -16.98 0.47
CA THR A 824 54.11 -16.32 1.60
C THR A 824 55.61 -16.62 1.63
N GLY A 825 56.42 -15.57 1.56
CA GLY A 825 57.74 -15.54 2.21
C GLY A 825 57.57 -14.99 3.62
N ASP A 826 58.14 -15.69 4.59
CA ASP A 826 58.30 -15.35 6.02
C ASP A 826 57.04 -15.17 6.89
N GLU A 827 56.57 -16.28 7.47
CA GLU A 827 55.46 -16.36 8.45
C GLU A 827 55.85 -15.95 9.89
N ASP A 828 57.14 -15.88 10.25
CA ASP A 828 57.60 -15.84 11.66
C ASP A 828 57.29 -14.51 12.40
N SER A 829 57.35 -13.36 11.73
CA SER A 829 57.17 -12.03 12.35
C SER A 829 55.71 -11.74 12.72
N HIS A 830 54.76 -12.17 11.88
CA HIS A 830 53.33 -12.04 12.17
C HIS A 830 52.85 -13.07 13.19
N VAL A 831 53.47 -14.25 13.28
CA VAL A 831 53.19 -15.22 14.36
C VAL A 831 53.50 -14.62 15.72
N THR A 832 54.70 -14.05 15.90
CA THR A 832 55.12 -13.39 17.15
C THR A 832 54.18 -12.23 17.53
N THR A 833 53.73 -11.46 16.53
CA THR A 833 52.77 -10.36 16.70
C THR A 833 51.40 -10.87 17.16
N ARG A 834 50.87 -11.93 16.53
CA ARG A 834 49.59 -12.56 16.88
C ARG A 834 49.63 -13.15 18.28
N GLU A 835 50.74 -13.78 18.68
CA GLU A 835 50.95 -14.28 20.03
C GLU A 835 50.95 -13.14 21.06
N THR A 836 51.63 -12.03 20.75
CA THR A 836 51.67 -10.85 21.62
C THR A 836 50.29 -10.22 21.82
N ILE A 837 49.50 -10.08 20.74
CA ILE A 837 48.12 -9.58 20.80
C ILE A 837 47.23 -10.55 21.60
N SER A 838 47.33 -11.85 21.32
CA SER A 838 46.56 -12.89 22.00
C SER A 838 46.84 -12.93 23.50
N GLY A 839 48.12 -12.97 23.89
CA GLY A 839 48.54 -12.95 25.29
C GLY A 839 48.08 -11.68 25.99
N LYS A 840 48.19 -10.51 25.34
CA LYS A 840 47.68 -9.26 25.93
C LYS A 840 46.16 -9.31 26.17
N LEU A 841 45.39 -9.82 25.21
CA LEU A 841 43.92 -9.90 25.32
C LEU A 841 43.48 -10.88 26.40
N PHE A 842 43.96 -12.13 26.35
CA PHE A 842 43.53 -13.17 27.28
C PHE A 842 44.18 -13.04 28.66
N ASP A 843 45.47 -12.78 28.76
CA ASP A 843 46.15 -12.81 30.06
C ASP A 843 46.01 -11.49 30.83
N THR A 844 45.84 -10.36 30.14
CA THR A 844 45.80 -9.03 30.77
C THR A 844 44.43 -8.35 30.73
N LEU A 845 43.74 -8.34 29.58
CA LEU A 845 42.59 -7.43 29.39
C LEU A 845 41.24 -8.07 29.72
N LEU A 846 40.88 -9.19 29.08
CA LEU A 846 39.54 -9.79 29.14
C LEU A 846 39.15 -10.23 30.56
N TYR A 847 40.11 -10.62 31.40
CA TYR A 847 39.90 -11.02 32.79
C TYR A 847 40.46 -10.00 33.81
N SER A 848 40.76 -8.77 33.40
CA SER A 848 41.26 -7.72 34.31
C SER A 848 40.28 -7.43 35.45
N SER A 849 40.80 -7.06 36.63
CA SER A 849 39.96 -6.53 37.72
C SER A 849 39.35 -5.16 37.37
N ARG A 850 39.93 -4.44 36.41
CA ARG A 850 39.53 -3.09 36.01
C ARG A 850 38.52 -3.11 34.86
N LYS A 851 37.41 -2.38 35.04
CA LYS A 851 36.31 -2.32 34.05
C LYS A 851 36.72 -1.71 32.70
N ASP A 852 37.62 -0.74 32.71
CA ASP A 852 38.03 -0.02 31.49
C ASP A 852 38.90 -0.93 30.61
N GLU A 853 39.78 -1.72 31.22
CA GLU A 853 40.65 -2.70 30.53
C GLU A 853 39.84 -3.90 30.00
N ARG A 854 38.85 -4.39 30.76
CA ARG A 854 37.91 -5.41 30.24
C ARG A 854 37.10 -4.88 29.06
N CYS A 855 36.68 -3.63 29.12
CA CYS A 855 35.95 -2.98 28.04
C CYS A 855 36.81 -2.87 26.76
N ALA A 856 38.04 -2.38 26.88
CA ALA A 856 39.00 -2.34 25.77
C ALA A 856 39.26 -3.74 25.20
N GLY A 857 39.54 -4.73 26.06
CA GLY A 857 39.75 -6.11 25.64
C GLY A 857 38.55 -6.70 24.89
N THR A 858 37.33 -6.39 25.33
CA THR A 858 36.09 -6.85 24.68
C THR A 858 35.91 -6.22 23.30
N VAL A 859 36.12 -4.89 23.19
CA VAL A 859 36.04 -4.16 21.91
C VAL A 859 37.07 -4.72 20.91
N TRP A 860 38.31 -4.90 21.36
CA TRP A 860 39.40 -5.37 20.48
C TRP A 860 39.23 -6.82 20.06
N MET A 861 38.78 -7.69 20.96
CA MET A 861 38.45 -9.07 20.62
C MET A 861 37.30 -9.13 19.61
N LEU A 862 36.26 -8.31 19.79
CA LEU A 862 35.15 -8.21 18.84
C LEU A 862 35.62 -7.76 17.46
N SER A 863 36.45 -6.71 17.37
CA SER A 863 37.02 -6.26 16.10
C SER A 863 37.80 -7.36 15.39
N LEU A 864 38.64 -8.12 16.13
CA LEU A 864 39.42 -9.21 15.55
C LEU A 864 38.55 -10.32 14.95
N ILE A 865 37.48 -10.74 15.64
CA ILE A 865 36.59 -11.77 15.08
C ILE A 865 35.69 -11.24 13.95
N MET A 866 35.35 -9.95 13.97
CA MET A 866 34.57 -9.32 12.91
C MET A 866 35.36 -9.24 11.60
N TYR A 867 36.64 -8.88 11.65
CA TYR A 867 37.44 -8.61 10.46
C TYR A 867 38.36 -9.77 10.07
N CYS A 868 38.88 -10.52 11.04
CA CYS A 868 39.83 -11.63 10.84
C CYS A 868 39.21 -13.00 11.19
N GLY A 869 37.88 -13.11 11.30
CA GLY A 869 37.16 -14.29 11.75
C GLY A 869 37.47 -15.59 10.99
N GLN A 870 37.83 -15.50 9.70
CA GLN A 870 38.15 -16.66 8.85
C GLN A 870 39.63 -17.09 8.92
N HIS A 871 40.48 -16.34 9.63
CA HIS A 871 41.91 -16.63 9.73
C HIS A 871 42.13 -17.93 10.56
N PRO A 872 43.01 -18.86 10.12
CA PRO A 872 43.22 -20.15 10.80
C PRO A 872 43.53 -20.02 12.30
N SER A 873 44.35 -19.04 12.68
CA SER A 873 44.67 -18.78 14.08
C SER A 873 43.46 -18.40 14.94
N ILE A 874 42.49 -17.60 14.44
CA ILE A 874 41.31 -17.29 15.27
C ILE A 874 40.31 -18.43 15.26
N GLN A 875 40.19 -19.16 14.15
CA GLN A 875 39.38 -20.38 14.05
C GLN A 875 39.77 -21.41 15.12
N GLN A 876 41.08 -21.62 15.35
CA GLN A 876 41.58 -22.47 16.43
C GLN A 876 41.30 -21.92 17.84
N MET A 877 41.14 -20.60 17.97
CA MET A 877 40.91 -19.93 19.25
C MET A 877 39.43 -19.70 19.56
N LEU A 878 38.50 -19.98 18.63
CA LEU A 878 37.06 -19.74 18.80
C LEU A 878 36.48 -20.31 20.11
N PRO A 879 36.86 -21.52 20.59
CA PRO A 879 36.39 -22.02 21.89
C PRO A 879 36.83 -21.15 23.08
N LYS A 880 38.08 -20.67 23.08
CA LYS A 880 38.59 -19.77 24.13
C LYS A 880 37.92 -18.40 24.07
N ILE A 881 37.67 -17.90 22.85
CA ILE A 881 36.96 -16.64 22.62
C ILE A 881 35.51 -16.73 23.13
N GLN A 882 34.85 -17.87 22.87
CA GLN A 882 33.50 -18.16 23.35
C GLN A 882 33.42 -18.15 24.88
N GLU A 883 34.38 -18.78 25.56
CA GLU A 883 34.47 -18.77 27.03
C GLU A 883 34.65 -17.33 27.57
N ALA A 884 35.54 -16.55 26.97
CA ALA A 884 35.79 -15.17 27.36
C ALA A 884 34.54 -14.29 27.20
N PHE A 885 33.84 -14.35 26.07
CA PHE A 885 32.59 -13.59 25.90
C PHE A 885 31.48 -14.06 26.83
N SER A 886 31.36 -15.38 27.07
CA SER A 886 30.40 -15.93 28.04
C SER A 886 30.64 -15.39 29.46
N HIS A 887 31.91 -15.29 29.88
CA HIS A 887 32.27 -14.64 31.15
C HIS A 887 31.84 -13.16 31.18
N LEU A 888 32.11 -12.42 30.10
CA LEU A 888 31.84 -10.99 29.96
C LEU A 888 30.35 -10.62 29.82
N LEU A 889 29.47 -11.56 29.45
CA LEU A 889 28.01 -11.37 29.52
C LEU A 889 27.54 -10.99 30.95
N GLY A 890 28.30 -11.38 31.97
CA GLY A 890 28.02 -11.03 33.36
C GLY A 890 28.59 -9.71 33.86
N ASP A 891 29.26 -8.91 33.02
CA ASP A 891 29.98 -7.71 33.46
C ASP A 891 29.05 -6.62 34.04
N GLN A 892 29.60 -5.66 34.78
CA GLN A 892 28.85 -4.49 35.25
C GLN A 892 28.82 -3.37 34.19
N ASN A 893 29.76 -3.36 33.24
CA ASN A 893 29.82 -2.39 32.15
C ASN A 893 28.85 -2.78 31.01
N GLU A 894 27.92 -1.89 30.68
CA GLU A 894 26.87 -2.12 29.67
C GLU A 894 27.44 -2.31 28.26
N LEU A 895 28.44 -1.52 27.87
CA LEU A 895 29.07 -1.65 26.55
C LEU A 895 29.75 -3.01 26.42
N THR A 896 30.47 -3.42 27.46
CA THR A 896 31.11 -4.75 27.53
C THR A 896 30.09 -5.89 27.38
N GLN A 897 28.93 -5.80 28.04
CA GLN A 897 27.87 -6.80 27.88
C GLN A 897 27.28 -6.86 26.47
N GLU A 898 27.03 -5.69 25.86
CA GLU A 898 26.47 -5.60 24.52
C GLU A 898 27.43 -6.16 23.47
N LEU A 899 28.70 -5.77 23.54
CA LEU A 899 29.74 -6.25 22.63
C LEU A 899 30.05 -7.74 22.84
N ALA A 900 30.00 -8.24 24.08
CA ALA A 900 30.12 -9.67 24.34
C ALA A 900 28.95 -10.48 23.77
N SER A 901 27.72 -9.93 23.83
CA SER A 901 26.54 -10.53 23.20
C SER A 901 26.66 -10.57 21.68
N GLN A 902 27.18 -9.52 21.05
CA GLN A 902 27.47 -9.49 19.62
C GLN A 902 28.60 -10.47 19.26
N GLY A 903 29.64 -10.57 20.09
CA GLY A 903 30.74 -11.51 19.91
C GLY A 903 30.25 -12.97 19.92
N MET A 904 29.36 -13.33 20.84
CA MET A 904 28.76 -14.67 20.88
C MET A 904 27.98 -15.03 19.61
N SER A 905 27.29 -14.05 19.02
CA SER A 905 26.58 -14.21 17.74
C SER A 905 27.55 -14.51 16.60
N ILE A 906 28.63 -13.74 16.49
CA ILE A 906 29.63 -13.90 15.43
C ILE A 906 30.38 -15.22 15.59
N VAL A 907 30.75 -15.59 16.82
CA VAL A 907 31.39 -16.90 17.11
C VAL A 907 30.46 -18.06 16.74
N TYR A 908 29.15 -17.94 16.96
CA TYR A 908 28.17 -18.93 16.50
C TYR A 908 28.11 -19.02 14.98
N GLU A 909 28.13 -17.89 14.26
CA GLU A 909 28.13 -17.89 12.79
C GLU A 909 29.41 -18.49 12.18
N LEU A 910 30.58 -18.19 12.78
CA LEU A 910 31.89 -18.69 12.37
C LEU A 910 32.12 -20.16 12.72
N GLY A 911 31.39 -20.71 13.69
CA GLY A 911 31.53 -22.09 14.16
C GLY A 911 31.00 -23.17 13.20
N ASP A 912 31.66 -24.32 13.22
CA ASP A 912 31.14 -25.54 12.61
C ASP A 912 29.95 -26.12 13.42
N SER A 913 29.28 -27.15 12.88
CA SER A 913 28.09 -27.72 13.51
C SER A 913 28.34 -28.26 14.93
N SER A 914 29.55 -28.78 15.19
CA SER A 914 29.97 -29.27 16.51
C SER A 914 30.13 -28.13 17.51
N MET A 915 30.83 -27.06 17.12
CA MET A 915 31.04 -25.88 17.95
C MET A 915 29.74 -25.12 18.20
N LYS A 916 28.82 -25.05 17.22
CA LYS A 916 27.47 -24.50 17.41
C LYS A 916 26.70 -25.24 18.50
N GLN A 917 26.77 -26.58 18.50
CA GLN A 917 26.14 -27.41 19.51
C GLN A 917 26.78 -27.19 20.89
N SER A 918 28.12 -27.20 20.97
CA SER A 918 28.86 -26.91 22.20
C SER A 918 28.58 -25.50 22.74
N LEU A 919 28.38 -24.51 21.87
CA LEU A 919 28.07 -23.13 22.24
C LEU A 919 26.66 -23.05 22.83
N VAL A 920 25.70 -23.76 22.24
CA VAL A 920 24.35 -23.90 22.78
C VAL A 920 24.41 -24.59 24.15
N ASP A 921 25.11 -25.72 24.29
CA ASP A 921 25.20 -26.48 25.55
C ASP A 921 25.91 -25.70 26.67
N ALA A 922 27.00 -25.01 26.36
CA ALA A 922 27.71 -24.15 27.32
C ALA A 922 26.84 -22.96 27.77
N LEU A 923 26.03 -22.40 26.86
CA LEU A 923 25.08 -21.35 27.18
C LEU A 923 23.91 -21.88 28.02
N VAL A 924 23.38 -23.08 27.70
CA VAL A 924 22.40 -23.81 28.53
C VAL A 924 22.94 -23.94 29.94
N ASN A 925 24.13 -24.52 30.10
CA ASN A 925 24.73 -24.77 31.42
C ASN A 925 25.01 -23.47 32.19
N THR A 926 25.35 -22.38 31.49
CA THR A 926 25.52 -21.05 32.09
C THR A 926 24.19 -20.42 32.53
N LEU A 927 23.09 -20.76 31.86
CA LEU A 927 21.72 -20.30 32.16
C LEU A 927 21.01 -21.19 33.20
N THR A 928 21.28 -22.49 33.22
CA THR A 928 20.66 -23.51 34.09
C THR A 928 21.49 -23.82 35.35
N GLY A 929 22.76 -23.38 35.41
CA GLY A 929 23.67 -23.56 36.54
C GLY A 929 23.10 -23.04 37.87
N THR A 930 23.01 -23.92 38.87
CA THR A 930 22.26 -23.78 40.12
C THR A 930 22.84 -22.81 41.16
N SER A 931 23.90 -22.06 40.85
CA SER A 931 24.55 -21.16 41.82
C SER A 931 24.47 -19.67 41.41
N LYS A 932 23.67 -18.93 42.19
CA LYS A 932 23.40 -17.47 42.20
C LYS A 932 22.31 -16.99 41.22
N ARG A 933 21.06 -17.38 41.54
CA ARG A 933 19.77 -16.90 40.99
C ARG A 933 19.58 -15.37 40.86
N LYS A 934 20.41 -14.52 41.50
CA LYS A 934 20.39 -13.05 41.29
C LYS A 934 21.19 -12.57 40.06
N ARG A 935 22.10 -13.38 39.50
CA ARG A 935 22.89 -13.03 38.31
C ARG A 935 22.22 -13.49 37.00
N ALA A 936 21.48 -14.59 37.02
CA ALA A 936 20.73 -15.10 35.85
C ALA A 936 19.65 -14.11 35.37
N ILE A 937 18.93 -13.45 36.30
CA ILE A 937 17.91 -12.43 35.97
C ILE A 937 18.53 -11.17 35.32
N LYS A 938 19.76 -10.82 35.72
CA LYS A 938 20.51 -9.71 35.10
C LYS A 938 21.06 -10.07 33.70
N ARG A 939 21.35 -11.36 33.45
CA ARG A 939 21.80 -11.89 32.16
C ARG A 939 20.64 -12.15 31.18
N LEU A 940 19.45 -12.47 31.68
CA LEU A 940 18.21 -12.53 30.89
C LEU A 940 17.83 -11.18 30.26
N LYS A 941 18.35 -10.07 30.79
CA LYS A 941 18.10 -8.71 30.29
C LYS A 941 18.59 -8.51 28.86
N CYS A 942 19.68 -9.16 28.46
CA CYS A 942 20.18 -9.15 27.08
C CYS A 942 19.38 -10.11 26.19
N PHE A 943 18.97 -11.26 26.74
CA PHE A 943 18.16 -12.27 26.03
C PHE A 943 16.75 -11.75 25.68
N LYS A 944 16.17 -10.91 26.55
CA LYS A 944 14.86 -10.26 26.35
C LYS A 944 14.82 -9.30 25.16
N ARG A 945 15.96 -8.79 24.67
CA ARG A 945 16.01 -7.99 23.44
C ARG A 945 15.67 -8.84 22.20
N ALA A 946 16.07 -10.11 22.16
CA ALA A 946 15.94 -10.95 20.97
C ALA A 946 14.55 -11.58 20.72
N LEU A 947 13.59 -11.40 21.63
CA LEU A 947 12.26 -12.01 21.57
C LEU A 947 11.29 -11.38 20.55
N SER A 948 11.69 -10.30 19.86
CA SER A 948 10.83 -9.59 18.91
C SER A 948 10.89 -10.23 17.52
N VAL A 949 9.82 -10.90 17.11
CA VAL A 949 9.65 -11.44 15.75
C VAL A 949 8.34 -10.92 15.15
N ARG A 950 8.51 -10.13 14.07
CA ARG A 950 7.54 -9.57 13.09
C ARG A 950 7.08 -8.12 13.32
N VAL A 951 7.83 -7.18 12.75
CA VAL A 951 7.27 -5.95 12.14
C VAL A 951 7.99 -5.67 10.81
N PRO A 952 7.27 -5.36 9.71
CA PRO A 952 7.86 -4.88 8.46
C PRO A 952 8.04 -3.34 8.47
N VAL A 953 8.94 -2.87 7.60
CA VAL A 953 9.20 -1.49 7.14
C VAL A 953 10.47 -0.83 7.69
N GLU A 954 11.40 -0.66 6.73
CA GLU A 954 12.39 0.39 6.46
C GLU A 954 13.02 1.21 7.61
N GLU A 955 14.35 1.32 7.53
CA GLU A 955 15.30 2.00 8.43
C GLU A 955 15.67 1.30 9.75
N ARG A 956 16.60 0.33 9.68
CA ARG A 956 17.66 0.03 10.70
C ARG A 956 18.50 -1.20 10.30
N LEU A 957 19.33 -1.09 9.27
CA LEU A 957 20.05 -2.24 8.68
C LEU A 957 21.23 -2.81 9.51
N ALA A 958 21.70 -2.14 10.57
CA ALA A 958 22.76 -2.68 11.44
C ALA A 958 22.23 -3.44 12.68
N ARG A 959 20.95 -3.28 13.03
CA ARG A 959 20.36 -3.85 14.27
C ARG A 959 19.73 -5.23 14.10
N THR A 960 19.60 -5.75 12.89
CA THR A 960 18.80 -6.96 12.62
C THR A 960 19.54 -8.27 12.93
N ARG A 961 20.84 -8.37 12.67
CA ARG A 961 21.56 -9.66 12.74
C ARG A 961 21.84 -10.20 14.15
N SER A 962 22.16 -9.34 15.13
CA SER A 962 22.37 -9.81 16.52
C SER A 962 21.09 -10.34 17.15
N PHE A 963 19.93 -9.82 16.71
CA PHE A 963 18.62 -10.28 17.12
C PHE A 963 18.27 -11.62 16.44
N ASP A 964 18.59 -11.78 15.16
CA ASP A 964 18.38 -13.03 14.43
C ASP A 964 19.21 -14.19 15.00
N ALA A 965 20.49 -13.99 15.29
CA ALA A 965 21.34 -15.02 15.88
C ALA A 965 20.92 -15.42 17.30
N MET A 966 20.53 -14.44 18.14
CA MET A 966 19.99 -14.72 19.47
C MET A 966 18.60 -15.37 19.42
N ALA A 967 17.77 -15.06 18.42
CA ALA A 967 16.53 -15.76 18.14
C ALA A 967 16.77 -17.19 17.65
N HIS A 968 17.84 -17.44 16.89
CA HIS A 968 18.28 -18.79 16.50
C HIS A 968 18.77 -19.58 17.70
N ILE A 969 19.55 -18.98 18.60
CA ILE A 969 19.97 -19.57 19.86
C ILE A 969 18.74 -19.89 20.72
N TRP A 970 17.76 -18.98 20.86
CA TRP A 970 16.51 -19.22 21.58
C TRP A 970 15.70 -20.40 21.03
N LYS A 971 15.54 -20.46 19.69
CA LYS A 971 14.86 -21.57 19.00
C LYS A 971 15.61 -22.89 19.14
N ALA A 972 16.94 -22.86 19.25
CA ALA A 972 17.76 -24.04 19.51
C ALA A 972 17.68 -24.51 20.97
N LEU A 973 17.56 -23.57 21.93
CA LEU A 973 17.49 -23.84 23.37
C LEU A 973 16.12 -24.37 23.82
N ILE A 974 15.03 -23.93 23.19
CA ILE A 974 13.68 -24.25 23.63
C ILE A 974 12.94 -24.99 22.52
N GLN A 975 12.63 -26.27 22.78
CA GLN A 975 11.88 -27.13 21.85
C GLN A 975 10.50 -26.55 21.50
N ASP A 976 9.81 -25.94 22.47
CA ASP A 976 8.53 -25.22 22.24
C ASP A 976 8.54 -23.84 22.93
N PRO A 977 8.91 -22.77 22.21
CA PRO A 977 9.01 -21.43 22.77
C PRO A 977 7.65 -20.84 23.17
N LYS A 978 6.54 -21.32 22.58
CA LYS A 978 5.21 -20.84 22.96
C LYS A 978 4.82 -21.44 24.32
N LYS A 979 5.02 -22.74 24.49
CA LYS A 979 4.72 -23.43 25.75
C LYS A 979 5.53 -22.88 26.92
N ALA A 980 6.82 -22.60 26.74
CA ALA A 980 7.67 -22.03 27.78
C ALA A 980 7.27 -20.60 28.19
N VAL A 981 6.83 -19.77 27.23
CA VAL A 981 6.31 -18.43 27.51
C VAL A 981 4.96 -18.51 28.22
N ASP A 982 4.13 -19.48 27.87
CA ASP A 982 2.82 -19.71 28.51
C ASP A 982 2.96 -20.18 29.96
N GLU A 983 3.90 -21.08 30.24
CA GLU A 983 4.18 -21.59 31.59
C GLU A 983 4.75 -20.52 32.54
N HIS A 984 5.46 -19.52 32.02
CA HIS A 984 6.12 -18.47 32.81
C HIS A 984 5.51 -17.07 32.63
N LEU A 985 4.33 -16.97 32.03
CA LEU A 985 3.71 -15.71 31.58
C LEU A 985 3.63 -14.65 32.70
N ASN A 986 3.19 -15.03 33.89
CA ASN A 986 3.03 -14.11 35.02
C ASN A 986 4.37 -13.53 35.49
N HIS A 987 5.40 -14.36 35.59
CA HIS A 987 6.75 -13.90 35.96
C HIS A 987 7.38 -13.01 34.89
N ILE A 988 7.05 -13.25 33.62
CA ILE A 988 7.50 -12.42 32.50
C ILE A 988 6.84 -11.03 32.58
N PHE A 989 5.52 -10.97 32.78
CA PHE A 989 4.81 -9.70 32.98
C PHE A 989 5.37 -8.94 34.18
N ASP A 990 5.58 -9.61 35.31
CA ASP A 990 6.11 -8.99 36.53
C ASP A 990 7.44 -8.29 36.30
N ASP A 991 8.40 -8.99 35.68
CA ASP A 991 9.73 -8.40 35.45
C ASP A 991 9.68 -7.31 34.38
N LEU A 992 8.94 -7.50 33.28
CA LEU A 992 8.84 -6.48 32.22
C LEU A 992 8.22 -5.18 32.73
N LEU A 993 7.16 -5.27 33.54
CA LEU A 993 6.53 -4.13 34.17
C LEU A 993 7.47 -3.39 35.14
N VAL A 994 8.34 -4.12 35.84
CA VAL A 994 9.39 -3.51 36.69
C VAL A 994 10.46 -2.82 35.82
N GLN A 995 10.88 -3.45 34.72
CA GLN A 995 11.92 -2.91 33.85
C GLN A 995 11.44 -1.71 33.00
N CYS A 996 10.14 -1.56 32.74
CA CYS A 996 9.56 -0.32 32.20
C CYS A 996 9.81 0.90 33.11
N GLY A 997 10.04 0.69 34.41
CA GLY A 997 10.44 1.74 35.36
C GLY A 997 11.96 1.86 35.58
N SER A 998 12.79 1.20 34.77
CA SER A 998 14.25 1.21 34.95
C SER A 998 14.84 2.61 34.77
N ARG A 999 15.95 2.93 35.44
CA ARG A 999 16.69 4.20 35.20
C ARG A 999 17.32 4.27 33.80
N LEU A 1000 17.48 3.13 33.14
CA LEU A 1000 18.12 2.99 31.83
C LEU A 1000 17.06 2.99 30.71
N TRP A 1001 17.10 4.00 29.83
CA TRP A 1001 16.12 4.15 28.75
C TRP A 1001 16.04 2.95 27.81
N ARG A 1002 17.18 2.30 27.52
CA ARG A 1002 17.25 1.09 26.68
C ARG A 1002 16.49 -0.11 27.27
N SER A 1003 16.51 -0.22 28.60
CA SER A 1003 15.79 -1.27 29.31
C SER A 1003 14.29 -1.01 29.28
N ARG A 1004 13.87 0.26 29.28
CA ARG A 1004 12.46 0.65 29.16
C ARG A 1004 11.95 0.40 27.75
N GLU A 1005 12.69 0.82 26.71
CA GLU A 1005 12.38 0.57 25.30
C GLU A 1005 12.14 -0.93 25.01
N ALA A 1006 13.11 -1.78 25.38
CA ALA A 1006 13.01 -3.23 25.15
C ALA A 1006 11.84 -3.86 25.92
N SER A 1007 11.55 -3.37 27.13
CA SER A 1007 10.46 -3.91 27.94
C SER A 1007 9.09 -3.51 27.40
N CYS A 1008 8.94 -2.28 26.90
CA CYS A 1008 7.71 -1.81 26.25
C CYS A 1008 7.42 -2.59 24.96
N LEU A 1009 8.45 -2.84 24.14
CA LEU A 1009 8.32 -3.65 22.93
C LEU A 1009 7.97 -5.12 23.25
N ALA A 1010 8.64 -5.72 24.23
CA ALA A 1010 8.35 -7.09 24.65
C ALA A 1010 6.93 -7.24 25.25
N LEU A 1011 6.43 -6.24 25.98
CA LEU A 1011 5.05 -6.23 26.47
C LEU A 1011 4.05 -6.16 25.31
N ALA A 1012 4.30 -5.33 24.30
CA ALA A 1012 3.44 -5.25 23.11
C ALA A 1012 3.33 -6.60 22.38
N ASP A 1013 4.48 -7.27 22.17
CA ASP A 1013 4.54 -8.57 21.51
C ASP A 1013 3.86 -9.69 22.32
N ILE A 1014 4.03 -9.71 23.65
CA ILE A 1014 3.43 -10.75 24.52
C ILE A 1014 1.90 -10.58 24.61
N ILE A 1015 1.39 -9.36 24.58
CA ILE A 1015 -0.06 -9.08 24.61
C ILE A 1015 -0.71 -9.46 23.27
N GLN A 1016 0.03 -9.31 22.16
CA GLN A 1016 -0.47 -9.62 20.83
C GLN A 1016 -0.81 -11.12 20.69
N GLY A 1017 -2.09 -11.42 20.48
CA GLY A 1017 -2.58 -12.79 20.31
C GLY A 1017 -2.99 -13.52 21.60
N ARG A 1018 -3.05 -12.83 22.74
CA ARG A 1018 -3.53 -13.39 24.03
C ARG A 1018 -5.00 -13.10 24.28
N LYS A 1019 -5.64 -13.97 25.05
CA LYS A 1019 -7.04 -13.78 25.50
C LYS A 1019 -7.08 -12.90 26.75
N PHE A 1020 -8.20 -12.21 26.94
CA PHE A 1020 -8.39 -11.28 28.07
C PHE A 1020 -8.13 -11.93 29.43
N ASP A 1021 -8.60 -13.17 29.63
CA ASP A 1021 -8.45 -13.92 30.89
C ASP A 1021 -6.98 -14.12 31.31
N GLN A 1022 -6.04 -14.08 30.36
CA GLN A 1022 -4.61 -14.26 30.62
C GLN A 1022 -3.88 -12.93 30.93
N VAL A 1023 -4.49 -11.79 30.60
CA VAL A 1023 -3.86 -10.46 30.70
C VAL A 1023 -4.55 -9.59 31.76
N GLY A 1024 -5.80 -9.91 32.11
CA GLY A 1024 -6.66 -9.12 32.99
C GLY A 1024 -6.01 -8.75 34.33
N GLU A 1025 -5.30 -9.67 34.97
CA GLU A 1025 -4.63 -9.44 36.27
C GLU A 1025 -3.51 -8.40 36.20
N HIS A 1026 -2.88 -8.23 35.04
CA HIS A 1026 -1.74 -7.31 34.83
C HIS A 1026 -2.15 -5.97 34.24
N LEU A 1027 -3.42 -5.82 33.83
CA LEU A 1027 -3.93 -4.70 33.04
C LEU A 1027 -3.66 -3.35 33.71
N LYS A 1028 -3.96 -3.22 35.01
CA LYS A 1028 -3.71 -1.98 35.78
C LYS A 1028 -2.23 -1.56 35.76
N ARG A 1029 -1.31 -2.53 35.89
CA ARG A 1029 0.13 -2.27 35.91
C ARG A 1029 0.67 -1.96 34.50
N LEU A 1030 0.09 -2.59 33.48
CA LEU A 1030 0.36 -2.29 32.06
C LEU A 1030 0.01 -0.85 31.73
N TRP A 1031 -1.16 -0.37 32.17
CA TRP A 1031 -1.56 1.03 31.98
C TRP A 1031 -0.56 1.99 32.63
N ILE A 1032 -0.18 1.76 33.89
CA ILE A 1032 0.80 2.60 34.59
C ILE A 1032 2.16 2.60 33.88
N ALA A 1033 2.62 1.45 33.39
CA ALA A 1033 3.87 1.34 32.64
C ALA A 1033 3.80 2.10 31.30
N ALA A 1034 2.67 2.02 30.59
CA ALA A 1034 2.43 2.75 29.35
C ALA A 1034 2.42 4.28 29.57
N PHE A 1035 1.72 4.76 30.60
CA PHE A 1035 1.70 6.18 30.96
C PHE A 1035 3.10 6.71 31.30
N ARG A 1036 3.93 5.93 32.01
CA ARG A 1036 5.32 6.32 32.31
C ARG A 1036 6.23 6.32 31.08
N ALA A 1037 6.02 5.41 30.13
CA ALA A 1037 6.79 5.38 28.89
C ALA A 1037 6.44 6.55 27.97
N MET A 1038 5.20 7.07 28.03
CA MET A 1038 4.79 8.27 27.30
C MET A 1038 5.52 9.55 27.76
N ASP A 1039 5.88 9.63 29.05
CA ASP A 1039 6.60 10.76 29.66
C ASP A 1039 8.13 10.59 29.63
N ASP A 1040 8.65 9.67 28.81
CA ASP A 1040 10.08 9.36 28.79
C ASP A 1040 10.91 10.41 28.05
N ILE A 1041 12.05 10.81 28.63
CA ILE A 1041 12.99 11.78 28.02
C ILE A 1041 13.46 11.31 26.63
N LYS A 1042 13.69 10.00 26.44
CA LYS A 1042 14.26 9.46 25.20
C LYS A 1042 13.18 9.17 24.16
N GLU A 1043 13.27 9.83 23.01
CA GLU A 1043 12.33 9.70 21.88
C GLU A 1043 12.11 8.26 21.42
N THR A 1044 13.13 7.39 21.44
CA THR A 1044 12.94 5.98 21.02
C THR A 1044 12.11 5.14 22.00
N VAL A 1045 12.06 5.53 23.28
CA VAL A 1045 11.16 4.92 24.27
C VAL A 1045 9.74 5.47 24.09
N ARG A 1046 9.63 6.77 23.77
CA ARG A 1046 8.36 7.41 23.42
C ARG A 1046 7.74 6.80 22.18
N ASN A 1047 8.52 6.67 21.09
CA ASN A 1047 8.19 6.17 19.72
C ASN A 1047 7.45 4.83 19.65
N ALA A 1048 7.24 4.13 20.77
CA ALA A 1048 6.21 3.10 20.92
C ALA A 1048 4.79 3.72 21.08
N GLU A 1049 4.52 4.84 20.36
CA GLU A 1049 3.44 5.81 20.61
C GLU A 1049 2.07 5.36 20.09
N GLY A 1050 1.02 5.50 20.91
CA GLY A 1050 -0.39 5.35 20.50
C GLY A 1050 -1.00 6.62 19.88
N ILE A 1051 -1.97 7.25 20.58
CA ILE A 1051 -2.83 8.34 20.06
C ILE A 1051 -2.06 9.66 19.83
N MET A 1052 -1.03 9.95 20.63
CA MET A 1052 -0.23 11.18 20.48
C MET A 1052 0.93 11.04 19.48
N SER A 1053 0.96 9.94 18.71
CA SER A 1053 2.08 9.67 17.83
C SER A 1053 2.24 10.77 16.78
N LYS A 1054 3.47 11.22 16.51
CA LYS A 1054 3.72 12.16 15.39
C LYS A 1054 3.48 11.53 14.02
N VAL A 1055 3.50 10.20 13.94
CA VAL A 1055 3.27 9.41 12.73
C VAL A 1055 1.77 9.24 12.47
N SER A 1056 1.28 9.77 11.34
CA SER A 1056 -0.15 9.83 11.00
C SER A 1056 -0.85 8.47 10.95
N SER A 1057 -0.17 7.42 10.47
CA SER A 1057 -0.73 6.06 10.38
C SER A 1057 -0.94 5.40 11.75
N VAL A 1058 0.03 5.55 12.65
CA VAL A 1058 0.00 5.00 14.01
C VAL A 1058 -1.04 5.72 14.88
N ARG A 1059 -1.12 7.04 14.74
CA ARG A 1059 -2.15 7.88 15.36
C ARG A 1059 -3.55 7.47 14.92
N LYS A 1060 -3.78 7.28 13.62
CA LYS A 1060 -5.08 6.83 13.08
C LYS A 1060 -5.48 5.43 13.57
N ALA A 1061 -4.54 4.49 13.61
CA ALA A 1061 -4.80 3.14 14.12
C ALA A 1061 -5.18 3.15 15.60
N SER A 1062 -4.48 3.96 16.41
CA SER A 1062 -4.73 4.09 17.84
C SER A 1062 -6.08 4.74 18.14
N ILE A 1063 -6.45 5.79 17.40
CA ILE A 1063 -7.77 6.44 17.50
C ILE A 1063 -8.88 5.45 17.11
N ALA A 1064 -8.68 4.66 16.05
CA ALA A 1064 -9.66 3.66 15.61
C ALA A 1064 -9.87 2.53 16.64
N VAL A 1065 -8.84 2.13 17.38
CA VAL A 1065 -8.96 1.13 18.46
C VAL A 1065 -9.72 1.71 19.65
N VAL A 1066 -9.42 2.93 20.07
CA VAL A 1066 -10.13 3.61 21.16
C VAL A 1066 -11.61 3.83 20.82
N MET A 1067 -11.92 4.24 19.59
CA MET A 1067 -13.30 4.32 19.10
C MET A 1067 -14.05 2.98 19.21
N LYS A 1068 -13.41 1.88 18.78
CA LYS A 1068 -14.03 0.54 18.82
C LYS A 1068 -14.25 0.06 20.24
N LEU A 1069 -13.32 0.36 21.15
CA LEU A 1069 -13.45 0.09 22.59
C LEU A 1069 -14.58 0.90 23.21
N ALA A 1070 -14.66 2.20 22.93
CA ALA A 1070 -15.73 3.07 23.40
C ALA A 1070 -17.11 2.60 22.92
N LYS A 1071 -17.23 2.22 21.64
CA LYS A 1071 -18.46 1.67 21.05
C LYS A 1071 -18.83 0.30 21.61
N GLY A 1072 -17.86 -0.51 22.04
CA GLY A 1072 -18.09 -1.90 22.46
C GLY A 1072 -18.19 -2.14 23.97
N ALA A 1073 -17.51 -1.35 24.80
CA ALA A 1073 -17.39 -1.62 26.24
C ALA A 1073 -18.48 -0.93 27.09
N GLY A 1074 -19.19 0.07 26.56
CA GLY A 1074 -20.35 0.69 27.21
C GLY A 1074 -20.08 1.09 28.68
N VAL A 1075 -20.94 0.64 29.59
CA VAL A 1075 -20.89 0.94 31.04
C VAL A 1075 -19.58 0.52 31.71
N ALA A 1076 -18.84 -0.44 31.16
CA ALA A 1076 -17.56 -0.89 31.73
C ALA A 1076 -16.44 0.16 31.63
N LEU A 1077 -16.61 1.22 30.85
CA LEU A 1077 -15.66 2.32 30.73
C LEU A 1077 -15.71 3.31 31.91
N ARG A 1078 -16.78 3.30 32.71
CA ARG A 1078 -17.03 4.28 33.78
C ARG A 1078 -15.85 4.54 34.73
N PRO A 1079 -15.11 3.53 35.21
CA PRO A 1079 -13.98 3.74 36.12
C PRO A 1079 -12.78 4.46 35.47
N HIS A 1080 -12.73 4.51 34.15
CA HIS A 1080 -11.61 5.04 33.37
C HIS A 1080 -12.01 6.25 32.51
N LEU A 1081 -13.27 6.70 32.58
CA LEU A 1081 -13.78 7.82 31.80
C LEU A 1081 -13.02 9.11 32.08
N SER A 1082 -12.62 9.36 33.33
CA SER A 1082 -11.92 10.59 33.70
C SER A 1082 -10.53 10.70 33.06
N ASP A 1083 -9.78 9.60 32.94
CA ASP A 1083 -8.49 9.57 32.26
C ASP A 1083 -8.66 9.62 30.73
N LEU A 1084 -9.62 8.84 30.21
CA LEU A 1084 -9.85 8.70 28.77
C LEU A 1084 -10.35 10.00 28.13
N VAL A 1085 -11.35 10.64 28.74
CA VAL A 1085 -11.91 11.92 28.27
C VAL A 1085 -10.85 13.03 28.32
N CYS A 1086 -10.08 13.14 29.40
CA CYS A 1086 -9.02 14.14 29.51
C CYS A 1086 -7.93 13.94 28.44
N CYS A 1087 -7.48 12.70 28.22
CA CYS A 1087 -6.48 12.39 27.19
C CYS A 1087 -6.96 12.71 25.77
N MET A 1088 -8.22 12.41 25.44
CA MET A 1088 -8.81 12.77 24.14
C MET A 1088 -8.95 14.29 23.97
N LEU A 1089 -9.32 15.01 25.02
CA LEU A 1089 -9.43 16.48 25.02
C LEU A 1089 -8.09 17.20 24.83
N GLU A 1090 -7.02 16.70 25.46
CA GLU A 1090 -5.65 17.19 25.25
C GLU A 1090 -5.17 16.89 23.83
N SER A 1091 -5.56 15.72 23.29
CA SER A 1091 -5.21 15.29 21.93
C SER A 1091 -5.89 16.16 20.87
N LEU A 1092 -7.13 16.61 21.08
CA LEU A 1092 -7.91 17.39 20.11
C LEU A 1092 -7.22 18.70 19.69
N SER A 1093 -6.59 19.42 20.62
CA SER A 1093 -5.81 20.63 20.27
C SER A 1093 -4.54 20.30 19.49
N SER A 1094 -3.92 19.15 19.75
CA SER A 1094 -2.71 18.72 19.01
C SER A 1094 -3.00 18.16 17.61
N LEU A 1095 -4.27 17.84 17.34
CA LEU A 1095 -4.75 17.26 16.09
C LEU A 1095 -5.26 18.30 15.08
N GLU A 1096 -5.32 19.58 15.46
CA GLU A 1096 -5.68 20.66 14.54
C GLU A 1096 -4.68 20.79 13.39
N ASP A 1097 -5.19 21.10 12.21
CA ASP A 1097 -4.36 21.35 11.04
C ASP A 1097 -3.53 22.63 11.26
N GLN A 1098 -2.21 22.53 11.14
CA GLN A 1098 -1.30 23.67 11.22
C GLN A 1098 -1.59 24.73 10.14
N GLY A 1099 -2.22 24.34 9.03
CA GLY A 1099 -2.72 25.27 8.01
C GLY A 1099 -3.78 26.25 8.51
N LEU A 1100 -4.62 25.85 9.47
CA LEU A 1100 -5.64 26.73 10.06
C LEU A 1100 -5.03 27.83 10.93
N ASN A 1101 -3.84 27.61 11.51
CA ASN A 1101 -3.09 28.65 12.24
C ASN A 1101 -2.52 29.71 11.29
N TYR A 1102 -2.13 29.30 10.07
CA TYR A 1102 -1.70 30.21 9.02
C TYR A 1102 -2.85 31.10 8.53
N VAL A 1103 -4.04 30.52 8.32
CA VAL A 1103 -5.24 31.28 7.90
C VAL A 1103 -5.69 32.25 8.99
N GLU A 1104 -5.61 31.88 10.28
CA GLU A 1104 -5.91 32.78 11.40
C GLU A 1104 -4.95 33.98 11.46
N LEU A 1105 -3.65 33.76 11.29
CA LEU A 1105 -2.65 34.83 11.23
C LEU A 1105 -2.83 35.80 10.05
N HIS A 1106 -3.52 35.36 8.99
CA HIS A 1106 -3.75 36.14 7.76
C HIS A 1106 -5.22 36.47 7.53
N ALA A 1107 -6.13 36.15 8.46
CA ALA A 1107 -7.58 36.28 8.28
C ALA A 1107 -8.01 37.72 7.96
N ALA A 1108 -7.36 38.69 8.61
CA ALA A 1108 -7.57 40.12 8.37
C ALA A 1108 -7.15 40.56 6.95
N ASN A 1109 -6.14 39.92 6.36
CA ASN A 1109 -5.68 40.22 4.99
C ASN A 1109 -6.54 39.52 3.92
N ILE A 1110 -7.27 38.47 4.29
CA ILE A 1110 -8.09 37.64 3.38
C ILE A 1110 -9.59 38.02 3.47
N GLY A 1111 -9.97 38.93 4.38
CA GLY A 1111 -11.36 39.41 4.54
C GLY A 1111 -12.27 38.39 5.22
N ILE A 1112 -11.72 37.45 5.99
CA ILE A 1112 -12.48 36.46 6.75
C ILE A 1112 -12.66 36.97 8.18
N GLU A 1113 -13.90 37.11 8.63
CA GLU A 1113 -14.22 37.41 10.03
C GLU A 1113 -13.71 36.28 10.93
N THR A 1114 -12.99 36.63 12.00
CA THR A 1114 -12.39 35.69 12.95
C THR A 1114 -13.42 34.73 13.55
N GLU A 1115 -14.63 35.21 13.82
CA GLU A 1115 -15.75 34.43 14.35
C GLU A 1115 -16.24 33.33 13.38
N LYS A 1116 -16.17 33.56 12.05
CA LYS A 1116 -16.52 32.55 11.05
C LYS A 1116 -15.47 31.44 10.97
N LEU A 1117 -14.20 31.80 11.10
CA LEU A 1117 -13.08 30.85 11.12
C LEU A 1117 -13.13 29.97 12.37
N GLU A 1118 -13.54 30.56 13.49
CA GLU A 1118 -13.70 29.90 14.77
C GLU A 1118 -14.88 28.91 14.78
N ASN A 1119 -16.02 29.31 14.21
CA ASN A 1119 -17.17 28.41 13.99
C ASN A 1119 -16.84 27.25 13.04
N LEU A 1120 -16.01 27.47 12.03
CA LEU A 1120 -15.51 26.42 11.14
C LEU A 1120 -14.60 25.42 11.87
N ARG A 1121 -13.68 25.88 12.74
CA ARG A 1121 -12.82 25.02 13.57
C ARG A 1121 -13.64 24.11 14.50
N ILE A 1122 -14.68 24.66 15.11
CA ILE A 1122 -15.62 23.90 15.95
C ILE A 1122 -16.38 22.85 15.11
N SER A 1123 -16.84 23.22 13.91
CA SER A 1123 -17.56 22.31 12.99
C SER A 1123 -16.67 21.13 12.52
N ILE A 1124 -15.43 21.40 12.15
CA ILE A 1124 -14.45 20.36 11.75
C ILE A 1124 -14.15 19.43 12.92
N SER A 1125 -14.00 19.97 14.12
CA SER A 1125 -13.78 19.18 15.34
C SER A 1125 -14.97 18.27 15.65
N LYS A 1126 -16.20 18.76 15.49
CA LYS A 1126 -17.46 18.01 15.66
C LYS A 1126 -17.61 16.84 14.68
N GLY A 1127 -17.03 16.95 13.48
CA GLY A 1127 -17.00 15.87 12.48
C GLY A 1127 -15.89 14.82 12.70
N SER A 1128 -15.06 14.95 13.74
CA SER A 1128 -13.95 14.04 13.95
C SER A 1128 -14.38 12.72 14.62
N PRO A 1129 -13.74 11.58 14.29
CA PRO A 1129 -14.03 10.31 14.95
C PRO A 1129 -13.74 10.32 16.47
N MET A 1130 -12.86 11.22 16.91
CA MET A 1130 -12.57 11.46 18.33
C MET A 1130 -13.73 12.19 19.02
N TRP A 1131 -14.41 13.10 18.32
CA TRP A 1131 -15.62 13.76 18.83
C TRP A 1131 -16.78 12.79 18.99
N GLU A 1132 -17.05 11.93 17.99
CA GLU A 1132 -18.04 10.86 18.13
C GLU A 1132 -17.77 9.97 19.35
N THR A 1133 -16.49 9.72 19.63
CA THR A 1133 -16.07 8.89 20.78
C THR A 1133 -16.31 9.61 22.11
N LEU A 1134 -16.05 10.92 22.17
CA LEU A 1134 -16.34 11.76 23.32
C LEU A 1134 -17.86 11.83 23.57
N ASP A 1135 -18.66 11.96 22.52
CA ASP A 1135 -20.13 11.98 22.58
C ASP A 1135 -20.71 10.65 23.09
N LEU A 1136 -20.14 9.52 22.66
CA LEU A 1136 -20.45 8.21 23.22
C LEU A 1136 -20.06 8.09 24.69
N CYS A 1137 -18.90 8.63 25.08
CA CYS A 1137 -18.46 8.65 26.47
C CYS A 1137 -19.40 9.48 27.35
N ILE A 1138 -19.89 10.63 26.85
CA ILE A 1138 -20.88 11.51 27.53
C ILE A 1138 -22.13 10.73 27.93
N ASN A 1139 -22.65 9.91 27.01
CA ASN A 1139 -23.85 9.10 27.22
C ASN A 1139 -23.68 7.98 28.27
N ILE A 1140 -22.44 7.67 28.68
CA ILE A 1140 -22.11 6.59 29.62
C ILE A 1140 -21.80 7.11 31.03
N VAL A 1141 -21.48 8.41 31.17
CA VAL A 1141 -21.15 9.06 32.46
C VAL A 1141 -22.32 8.89 33.45
N ASP A 1142 -22.02 8.67 34.72
CA ASP A 1142 -22.94 8.67 35.86
C ASP A 1142 -22.50 9.68 36.94
N THR A 1143 -23.24 9.80 38.03
CA THR A 1143 -23.01 10.82 39.07
C THR A 1143 -21.62 10.67 39.73
N GLU A 1144 -21.18 9.43 39.95
CA GLU A 1144 -19.91 9.11 40.62
C GLU A 1144 -18.70 9.38 39.69
N SER A 1145 -18.80 9.06 38.40
CA SER A 1145 -17.76 9.41 37.42
C SER A 1145 -17.72 10.90 37.11
N LEU A 1146 -18.84 11.63 37.26
CA LEU A 1146 -18.90 13.09 37.09
C LEU A 1146 -18.12 13.82 38.21
N GLU A 1147 -18.23 13.37 39.45
CA GLU A 1147 -17.47 13.92 40.60
C GLU A 1147 -15.96 13.82 40.41
N GLN A 1148 -15.48 12.79 39.70
CA GLN A 1148 -14.06 12.62 39.37
C GLN A 1148 -13.63 13.39 38.11
N LEU A 1149 -14.55 13.61 37.17
CA LEU A 1149 -14.28 14.27 35.90
C LEU A 1149 -14.25 15.81 36.03
N ILE A 1150 -15.19 16.40 36.79
CA ILE A 1150 -15.34 17.85 36.93
C ILE A 1150 -14.05 18.56 37.40
N PRO A 1151 -13.32 18.09 38.43
CA PRO A 1151 -12.09 18.75 38.88
C PRO A 1151 -11.00 18.78 37.80
N ARG A 1152 -10.91 17.71 37.00
CA ARG A 1152 -9.91 17.57 35.93
C ARG A 1152 -10.27 18.38 34.70
N LEU A 1153 -11.55 18.43 34.31
CA LEU A 1153 -12.01 19.33 33.24
C LEU A 1153 -11.80 20.80 33.63
N THR A 1154 -12.04 21.15 34.90
CA THR A 1154 -11.78 22.50 35.43
C THR A 1154 -10.29 22.85 35.37
N GLN A 1155 -9.42 21.89 35.67
CA GLN A 1155 -7.96 22.05 35.55
C GLN A 1155 -7.53 22.21 34.09
N LEU A 1156 -8.10 21.44 33.17
CA LEU A 1156 -7.82 21.55 31.73
C LEU A 1156 -8.21 22.93 31.19
N VAL A 1157 -9.41 23.43 31.51
CA VAL A 1157 -9.85 24.76 31.07
C VAL A 1157 -8.96 25.88 31.62
N ARG A 1158 -8.52 25.77 32.88
CA ARG A 1158 -7.57 26.71 33.50
C ARG A 1158 -6.15 26.61 32.93
N GLY A 1159 -5.77 25.45 32.37
CA GLY A 1159 -4.45 25.16 31.80
C GLY A 1159 -4.18 25.76 30.42
N GLY A 1160 -5.14 26.48 29.82
CA GLY A 1160 -4.90 27.23 28.58
C GLY A 1160 -4.93 26.39 27.29
N VAL A 1161 -5.68 25.29 27.24
CA VAL A 1161 -5.87 24.50 26.00
C VAL A 1161 -6.81 25.21 25.02
N GLY A 1162 -6.66 24.88 23.72
CA GLY A 1162 -7.28 25.56 22.58
C GLY A 1162 -8.81 25.58 22.59
N LEU A 1163 -9.38 26.39 21.69
CA LEU A 1163 -10.81 26.72 21.69
C LEU A 1163 -11.74 25.51 21.52
N ASN A 1164 -11.32 24.50 20.76
CA ASN A 1164 -12.07 23.26 20.59
C ASN A 1164 -12.22 22.51 21.92
N THR A 1165 -11.15 22.46 22.73
CA THR A 1165 -11.18 21.82 24.04
C THR A 1165 -12.18 22.52 24.98
N ARG A 1166 -12.25 23.85 24.93
CA ARG A 1166 -13.22 24.64 25.72
C ARG A 1166 -14.66 24.39 25.26
N SER A 1167 -14.90 24.35 23.94
CA SER A 1167 -16.22 24.06 23.38
C SER A 1167 -16.73 22.63 23.71
N VAL A 1168 -15.84 21.64 23.76
CA VAL A 1168 -16.21 20.27 24.17
C VAL A 1168 -16.54 20.23 25.66
N VAL A 1169 -15.73 20.89 26.49
CA VAL A 1169 -15.96 20.96 27.94
C VAL A 1169 -17.27 21.68 28.26
N GLU A 1170 -17.60 22.74 27.52
CA GLU A 1170 -18.89 23.44 27.62
C GLU A 1170 -20.05 22.49 27.31
N ASN A 1171 -20.02 21.74 26.21
CA ASN A 1171 -21.04 20.74 25.89
C ASN A 1171 -21.13 19.62 26.95
N LEU A 1172 -19.99 19.14 27.46
CA LEU A 1172 -19.91 18.13 28.53
C LEU A 1172 -20.60 18.59 29.82
N LEU A 1173 -20.49 19.88 30.14
CA LEU A 1173 -21.09 20.48 31.34
C LEU A 1173 -22.56 20.87 31.13
N PHE A 1174 -22.97 21.21 29.90
CA PHE A 1174 -24.34 21.65 29.57
C PHE A 1174 -25.33 20.49 29.39
N VAL A 1175 -24.89 19.31 28.92
CA VAL A 1175 -25.75 18.15 28.67
C VAL A 1175 -26.25 17.47 29.97
N LYS A 1176 -25.73 17.87 31.15
CA LYS A 1176 -26.04 17.25 32.45
C LYS A 1176 -26.49 18.21 33.56
N ASN A 1177 -26.67 19.49 33.26
CA ASN A 1177 -27.58 20.38 34.03
C ASN A 1177 -28.96 20.33 33.37
#